data_AF-A0A1B4V738-F1
#
_entry.id   AF-A0A1B4V738-F1
#
_cell.length_a   1.000
_cell.length_b   1.000
_cell.length_c   1.000
_cell.angle_alpha   90.00
_cell.angle_beta   90.00
_cell.angle_gamma   90.00
#
_symmetry.space_group_name_H-M   'P 1'
#
loop_
_entity.id
_entity.type
_entity.pdbx_description
1 polymer ?
#
loop_
_entity_poly.entity_id
_entity_poly.type
_entity_poly.pdbx_seq_one_letter_code
_entity_poly.pdbx_strand_id
1 'polypeptide(L)'
;MTNDLYPSGPQAVPAELTRPTLTYKQRAWLALASLALFVALYVALAGWFVWTAWRMIGEAVAGSPDALMHYLVGGSAAFLAVFMLKALVFIQRGGAPDAVEVTPAEQPRLFEFLHRLADEAGAPRPKRVYLSARVNAAVFYDLSVLNLLFPSRKNLEIGLALVNVLTLSEIKAVLAHEFGHFAQRSMAIGSWVYIAQQIAGHLVARRDALDKFLKFLSGIDLRIAWIGWLLSLIVWSIRSLMDTLLSVVVLAQRALSRQMEFQADLVAVSLTGSDELIHALHKLHAADDAWSQTLGFVGAELREGRAPHDLFAVHTLIIEKIARILDDETYGRVPRAASDNPQAHRVFKSSFAQPPQMWSTHPANADREANAKRQYLPAPHDGRSAWLLFDNPAAVKAKVAAQLLGKHEAKPASAEETIRAVEERYARKQYEPRYRGAYLGRPLTRHVARSDELYEKALQRADVRKALDMLYPAQLASDLAKLRELSEERGTLEALRDRVYQAVGGKIVHRGREISRRELPAAIRQVAQEEERVRERILTHDRHCRSAHLAAAGELGAGWKEYLLGLIGILHYAEHALADLRDAHGLLGNVLAVVTADGKVSGGELKRVIAVANVLQEVLADIHAQKPHVHLDASLCARLGVSGWPAMLEELKLPPASKENINDWLRVIDGWVDSTGGALGALNTAALEQLLLAEDEVARHLREGSTPEAAAAPSRVPREYRTLVAGQERKRQKRLGWWDRFQIADGVVPTLARLVVAGAIVGTVLGLGSLAGTTAILSVYNGLGAPVKVSVAGQQVTVAPFAARQIDVRLDEATTVAARSLDGRLIEQFRPELIGRSQHYVYNVAGAAPLVEWTAVYGSATERPPRFLGAPRWITSSADVFFKEPPKSVKTKSGGATRRVLSGAGDRAPSEVLELIKNEAERNQVIVAHAKWDRQNAPHAAEWQAIAQSRQ
;
A
#
# COMPACT_ATOMS: atom_id res chain seq x y z
N MET A 1 -40.16 -35.08 2.05
CA MET A 1 -40.07 -34.15 0.92
C MET A 1 -38.67 -33.56 0.94
N THR A 2 -37.82 -33.97 0.00
CA THR A 2 -36.43 -33.50 -0.10
C THR A 2 -36.43 -32.01 -0.46
N ASN A 3 -36.10 -31.18 0.52
CA ASN A 3 -36.09 -29.73 0.40
C ASN A 3 -34.82 -29.31 -0.36
N ASP A 4 -34.77 -29.53 -1.68
CA ASP A 4 -33.62 -29.16 -2.49
C ASP A 4 -33.45 -27.63 -2.46
N LEU A 5 -32.38 -27.17 -1.81
CA LEU A 5 -32.01 -25.76 -1.65
C LEU A 5 -31.02 -25.31 -2.72
N TYR A 6 -30.68 -26.18 -3.68
CA TYR A 6 -29.70 -25.90 -4.71
C TYR A 6 -30.39 -25.55 -6.05
N PRO A 7 -30.44 -24.26 -6.45
CA PRO A 7 -31.07 -23.86 -7.70
C PRO A 7 -30.47 -24.57 -8.91
N SER A 8 -31.33 -24.96 -9.85
CA SER A 8 -30.92 -25.59 -11.10
C SER A 8 -30.14 -24.61 -11.99
N GLY A 9 -29.07 -25.10 -12.63
CA GLY A 9 -28.30 -24.33 -13.61
C GLY A 9 -28.88 -24.39 -15.03
N PRO A 10 -28.23 -23.71 -16.00
CA PRO A 10 -28.58 -23.79 -17.41
C PRO A 10 -28.31 -25.19 -17.98
N GLN A 11 -29.17 -25.68 -18.89
CA GLN A 11 -29.10 -27.07 -19.40
C GLN A 11 -28.04 -27.32 -20.48
N ALA A 12 -27.61 -26.29 -21.23
CA ALA A 12 -26.73 -26.43 -22.39
C ALA A 12 -25.55 -25.44 -22.33
N VAL A 13 -24.63 -25.67 -21.40
CA VAL A 13 -23.43 -24.85 -21.24
C VAL A 13 -22.36 -25.24 -22.27
N PRO A 14 -21.87 -24.32 -23.10
CA PRO A 14 -20.75 -24.60 -24.00
C PRO A 14 -19.47 -24.94 -23.22
N ALA A 15 -18.80 -26.04 -23.57
CA ALA A 15 -17.56 -26.47 -22.92
C ALA A 15 -16.40 -25.45 -23.06
N GLU A 16 -16.52 -24.49 -23.97
CA GLU A 16 -15.52 -23.44 -24.19
C GLU A 16 -15.79 -22.16 -23.40
N LEU A 17 -16.98 -22.01 -22.81
CA LEU A 17 -17.40 -20.77 -22.15
C LEU A 17 -16.45 -20.34 -21.03
N THR A 18 -15.96 -21.32 -20.27
CA THR A 18 -15.04 -21.10 -19.13
C THR A 18 -13.57 -21.31 -19.49
N ARG A 19 -13.22 -21.49 -20.77
CA ARG A 19 -11.81 -21.66 -21.17
C ARG A 19 -11.06 -20.32 -21.11
N PRO A 20 -9.87 -20.26 -20.48
CA PRO A 20 -9.09 -19.02 -20.41
C PRO A 20 -8.68 -18.52 -21.80
N THR A 21 -8.94 -17.24 -22.07
CA THR A 21 -8.56 -16.58 -23.33
C THR A 21 -7.04 -16.49 -23.52
N LEU A 22 -6.59 -16.27 -24.75
CA LEU A 22 -5.16 -16.02 -25.04
C LEU A 22 -4.63 -14.81 -24.26
N THR A 23 -5.44 -13.74 -24.17
CA THR A 23 -5.12 -12.53 -23.39
C THR A 23 -4.93 -12.86 -21.92
N TYR A 24 -5.79 -13.70 -21.32
CA TYR A 24 -5.62 -14.16 -19.94
C TYR A 24 -4.27 -14.86 -19.76
N LYS A 25 -3.93 -15.82 -20.63
CA LYS A 25 -2.66 -16.58 -20.54
C LYS A 25 -1.43 -15.68 -20.66
N GLN A 26 -1.44 -14.73 -21.60
CA GLN A 26 -0.35 -13.76 -21.78
C GLN A 26 -0.16 -12.86 -20.55
N ARG A 27 -1.26 -12.33 -19.98
CA ARG A 27 -1.20 -11.49 -18.77
C ARG A 27 -0.77 -12.29 -17.54
N ALA A 28 -1.20 -13.53 -17.42
CA ALA A 28 -0.77 -14.43 -16.34
C ALA A 28 0.73 -14.72 -16.43
N TRP A 29 1.24 -15.00 -17.63
CA TRP A 29 2.66 -15.25 -17.84
C TRP A 29 3.50 -14.00 -17.58
N LEU A 30 3.05 -12.82 -18.01
CA LEU A 30 3.72 -11.55 -17.72
C LEU A 30 3.79 -11.28 -16.21
N ALA A 31 2.69 -11.47 -15.48
CA ALA A 31 2.65 -11.30 -14.03
C ALA A 31 3.61 -12.28 -13.34
N LEU A 32 3.60 -13.57 -13.73
CA LEU A 32 4.51 -14.58 -13.20
C LEU A 32 5.98 -14.27 -13.49
N ALA A 33 6.32 -13.93 -14.73
CA ALA A 33 7.68 -13.59 -15.13
C ALA A 33 8.20 -12.35 -14.40
N SER A 34 7.36 -11.31 -14.25
CA SER A 34 7.71 -10.10 -13.51
C SER A 34 7.95 -10.38 -12.01
N LEU A 35 7.11 -11.21 -11.39
CA LEU A 35 7.26 -11.62 -10.01
C LEU A 35 8.52 -12.48 -9.81
N ALA A 36 8.77 -13.45 -10.69
CA ALA A 36 9.94 -14.31 -10.64
C ALA A 36 11.23 -13.48 -10.77
N LEU A 37 11.25 -12.51 -11.70
CA LEU A 37 12.36 -11.58 -11.86
C LEU A 37 12.56 -10.73 -10.59
N PHE A 38 11.50 -10.20 -10.00
CA PHE A 38 11.57 -9.44 -8.75
C PHE A 38 12.19 -10.27 -7.61
N VAL A 39 11.69 -11.50 -7.40
CA VAL A 39 12.20 -12.40 -6.36
C VAL A 39 13.66 -12.76 -6.63
N ALA A 40 14.02 -13.08 -7.87
CA ALA A 40 15.39 -13.41 -8.24
C ALA A 40 16.35 -12.24 -7.98
N LEU A 41 16.00 -11.02 -8.39
CA LEU A 41 16.80 -9.82 -8.15
C LEU A 41 16.93 -9.49 -6.67
N TYR A 42 15.84 -9.65 -5.91
CA TYR A 42 15.84 -9.43 -4.46
C TYR A 42 16.79 -10.41 -3.74
N VAL A 43 16.66 -11.71 -4.03
CA VAL A 43 17.49 -12.77 -3.42
C VAL A 43 18.95 -12.64 -3.86
N ALA A 44 19.21 -12.32 -5.14
CA ALA A 44 20.56 -12.09 -5.64
C ALA A 44 21.23 -10.91 -4.93
N LEU A 45 20.53 -9.78 -4.77
CA LEU A 45 21.06 -8.61 -4.08
C LEU A 45 21.29 -8.87 -2.58
N ALA A 46 20.35 -9.53 -1.90
CA ALA A 46 20.53 -9.92 -0.50
C ALA A 46 21.69 -10.90 -0.32
N GLY A 47 21.77 -11.92 -1.17
CA GLY A 47 22.86 -12.90 -1.19
C GLY A 47 24.22 -12.26 -1.46
N TRP A 48 24.28 -11.27 -2.36
CA TRP A 48 25.50 -10.50 -2.62
C TRP A 48 25.99 -9.75 -1.38
N PHE A 49 25.10 -9.10 -0.62
CA PHE A 49 25.48 -8.42 0.63
C PHE A 49 25.95 -9.41 1.70
N VAL A 50 25.29 -10.56 1.84
CA VAL A 50 25.74 -11.63 2.75
C VAL A 50 27.13 -12.13 2.38
N TRP A 51 27.34 -12.43 1.09
CA TRP A 51 28.63 -12.89 0.58
C TRP A 51 29.73 -11.85 0.77
N THR A 52 29.45 -10.57 0.49
CA THR A 52 30.39 -9.46 0.68
C THR A 52 30.75 -9.28 2.15
N ALA A 53 29.77 -9.34 3.05
CA ALA A 53 29.99 -9.27 4.49
C ALA A 53 30.90 -10.41 4.97
N TRP A 54 30.59 -11.64 4.57
CA TRP A 54 31.39 -12.82 4.93
C TRP A 54 32.83 -12.72 4.41
N ARG A 55 33.01 -12.34 3.14
CA ARG A 55 34.32 -12.17 2.51
C ARG A 55 35.16 -11.10 3.21
N MET A 56 34.63 -9.89 3.38
CA MET A 56 35.38 -8.76 3.94
C MET A 56 35.71 -8.96 5.43
N ILE A 57 34.76 -9.48 6.23
CA ILE A 57 35.02 -9.77 7.65
C ILE A 57 36.05 -10.89 7.78
N GLY A 58 35.98 -11.93 6.93
CA GLY A 58 36.96 -13.00 6.89
C GLY A 58 38.38 -12.49 6.58
N GLU A 59 38.52 -11.58 5.61
CA GLU A 59 39.80 -10.94 5.26
C GLU A 59 40.35 -10.05 6.39
N ALA A 60 39.48 -9.33 7.10
CA ALA A 60 39.88 -8.52 8.25
C ALA A 60 40.41 -9.37 9.41
N VAL A 61 39.74 -10.49 9.71
CA VAL A 61 40.14 -11.44 10.77
C VAL A 61 41.43 -12.17 10.40
N ALA A 62 41.68 -12.40 9.10
CA ALA A 62 42.90 -13.02 8.59
C ALA A 62 44.16 -12.12 8.63
N GLY A 63 44.05 -10.88 9.12
CA GLY A 63 45.20 -10.00 9.35
C GLY A 63 45.60 -9.13 8.15
N SER A 64 44.66 -8.77 7.27
CA SER A 64 44.92 -7.87 6.14
C SER A 64 45.49 -6.50 6.58
N PRO A 65 46.41 -5.87 5.83
CA PRO A 65 46.93 -4.53 6.13
C PRO A 65 45.84 -3.46 6.29
N ASP A 66 44.73 -3.61 5.57
CA ASP A 66 43.57 -2.71 5.57
C ASP A 66 42.40 -3.21 6.45
N ALA A 67 42.69 -3.96 7.52
CA ALA A 67 41.68 -4.60 8.36
C ALA A 67 40.55 -3.65 8.81
N LEU A 68 40.87 -2.39 9.11
CA LEU A 68 39.87 -1.38 9.49
C LEU A 68 38.87 -1.10 8.37
N MET A 69 39.33 -0.97 7.13
CA MET A 69 38.47 -0.75 5.97
C MET A 69 37.64 -2.00 5.65
N HIS A 70 38.22 -3.19 5.77
CA HIS A 70 37.49 -4.44 5.61
C HIS A 70 36.40 -4.64 6.67
N TYR A 71 36.64 -4.28 7.94
CA TYR A 71 35.60 -4.26 8.97
C TYR A 71 34.51 -3.24 8.67
N LEU A 72 34.87 -2.06 8.17
CA LEU A 72 33.89 -1.02 7.83
C LEU A 72 32.98 -1.44 6.67
N VAL A 73 33.56 -1.95 5.59
CA VAL A 73 32.82 -2.43 4.40
C VAL A 73 32.03 -3.70 4.73
N GLY A 74 32.65 -4.66 5.43
CA GLY A 74 32.01 -5.90 5.85
C GLY A 74 30.84 -5.67 6.83
N GLY A 75 31.02 -4.77 7.80
CA GLY A 75 29.96 -4.35 8.73
C GLY A 75 28.83 -3.61 8.02
N SER A 76 29.15 -2.74 7.06
CA SER A 76 28.15 -2.07 6.21
C SER A 76 27.35 -3.05 5.36
N ALA A 77 28.02 -4.03 4.75
CA ALA A 77 27.37 -5.09 3.98
C ALA A 77 26.50 -5.99 4.87
N ALA A 78 26.95 -6.33 6.08
CA ALA A 78 26.18 -7.09 7.05
C ALA A 78 24.91 -6.32 7.49
N PHE A 79 25.04 -5.02 7.74
CA PHE A 79 23.90 -4.15 8.03
C PHE A 79 22.87 -4.15 6.89
N LEU A 80 23.31 -4.02 5.63
CA LEU A 80 22.43 -4.05 4.46
C LEU A 80 21.80 -5.44 4.24
N ALA A 81 22.54 -6.52 4.50
CA ALA A 81 22.02 -7.89 4.45
C ALA A 81 20.91 -8.09 5.49
N VAL A 82 21.12 -7.67 6.74
CA VAL A 82 20.09 -7.72 7.79
C VAL A 82 18.90 -6.84 7.42
N PHE A 83 19.12 -5.64 6.89
CA PHE A 83 18.06 -4.74 6.42
C PHE A 83 17.17 -5.36 5.33
N MET A 84 17.75 -6.14 4.43
CA MET A 84 17.00 -6.91 3.43
C MET A 84 16.29 -8.09 4.09
N LEU A 85 17.04 -8.99 4.73
CA LEU A 85 16.53 -10.27 5.24
C LEU A 85 15.45 -10.12 6.33
N LYS A 86 15.48 -9.05 7.14
CA LYS A 86 14.43 -8.81 8.15
C LYS A 86 13.02 -8.76 7.55
N ALA A 87 12.87 -8.29 6.31
CA ALA A 87 11.58 -8.13 5.66
C ALA A 87 10.90 -9.49 5.39
N LEU A 88 11.68 -10.57 5.36
CA LEU A 88 11.20 -11.93 5.20
C LEU A 88 10.64 -12.51 6.52
N VAL A 89 11.02 -11.99 7.69
CA VAL A 89 10.66 -12.60 8.99
C VAL A 89 9.35 -12.06 9.57
N PHE A 90 9.03 -10.79 9.28
CA PHE A 90 7.88 -10.11 9.89
C PHE A 90 6.62 -10.12 9.00
N ILE A 91 6.10 -11.26 8.54
CA ILE A 91 4.82 -11.23 7.77
C ILE A 91 3.63 -11.23 8.73
N GLN A 92 2.75 -10.22 8.60
CA GLN A 92 1.47 -10.21 9.33
C GLN A 92 0.60 -11.38 8.84
N ARG A 93 0.07 -12.14 9.79
CA ARG A 93 -0.91 -13.18 9.48
C ARG A 93 -2.20 -12.48 9.05
N GLY A 94 -2.57 -12.66 7.78
CA GLY A 94 -3.87 -12.21 7.29
C GLY A 94 -4.97 -12.92 8.08
N GLY A 95 -5.95 -12.14 8.53
CA GLY A 95 -7.15 -12.63 9.20
C GLY A 95 -8.25 -11.59 9.09
N ALA A 96 -9.50 -12.02 9.17
CA ALA A 96 -10.64 -11.14 9.32
C ALA A 96 -10.94 -11.01 10.83
N PRO A 97 -10.43 -9.98 11.53
CA PRO A 97 -10.56 -9.85 12.99
C PRO A 97 -12.02 -9.80 13.46
N ASP A 98 -12.93 -9.40 12.57
CA ASP A 98 -14.35 -9.22 12.87
C ASP A 98 -15.24 -10.35 12.29
N ALA A 99 -14.66 -11.47 11.85
CA ALA A 99 -15.41 -12.56 11.24
C ALA A 99 -15.47 -13.80 12.15
N VAL A 100 -16.58 -14.52 12.06
CA VAL A 100 -16.90 -15.70 12.88
C VAL A 100 -16.68 -16.97 12.06
N GLU A 101 -15.76 -17.83 12.47
CA GLU A 101 -15.59 -19.15 11.84
C GLU A 101 -16.80 -20.06 12.12
N VAL A 102 -17.25 -20.79 11.09
CA VAL A 102 -18.28 -21.83 11.18
C VAL A 102 -17.80 -23.15 10.59
N THR A 103 -18.32 -24.25 11.12
CA THR A 103 -17.91 -25.61 10.76
C THR A 103 -19.03 -26.41 10.09
N PRO A 104 -18.70 -27.50 9.35
CA PRO A 104 -19.71 -28.39 8.76
C PRO A 104 -20.68 -29.00 9.78
N ALA A 105 -20.25 -29.16 11.03
CA ALA A 105 -21.10 -29.67 12.11
C ALA A 105 -22.10 -28.63 12.61
N GLU A 106 -21.74 -27.34 12.60
CA GLU A 106 -22.62 -26.25 13.01
C GLU A 106 -23.62 -25.85 11.91
N GLN A 107 -23.24 -25.94 10.63
CA GLN A 107 -24.02 -25.47 9.49
C GLN A 107 -24.00 -26.49 8.32
N PRO A 108 -24.53 -27.72 8.50
CA PRO A 108 -24.45 -28.77 7.49
C PRO A 108 -25.06 -28.39 6.15
N ARG A 109 -26.18 -27.66 6.11
CA ARG A 109 -26.85 -27.26 4.85
C ARG A 109 -25.98 -26.31 4.02
N LEU A 110 -25.35 -25.34 4.68
CA LEU A 110 -24.44 -24.40 4.03
C LEU A 110 -23.26 -25.15 3.41
N PHE A 111 -22.63 -26.06 4.16
CA PHE A 111 -21.48 -26.81 3.65
C PHE A 111 -21.86 -27.79 2.54
N GLU A 112 -23.03 -28.43 2.59
CA GLU A 112 -23.54 -29.26 1.48
C GLU A 112 -23.69 -28.41 0.20
N PHE A 113 -24.31 -27.24 0.31
CA PHE A 113 -24.45 -26.29 -0.80
C PHE A 113 -23.09 -25.85 -1.35
N LEU A 114 -22.16 -25.45 -0.48
CA LEU A 114 -20.82 -25.00 -0.86
C LEU A 114 -19.99 -26.13 -1.49
N HIS A 115 -20.07 -27.36 -0.98
CA HIS A 115 -19.36 -28.50 -1.54
C HIS A 115 -19.89 -28.86 -2.92
N ARG A 116 -21.21 -28.91 -3.11
CA ARG A 116 -21.81 -29.14 -4.42
C ARG A 116 -21.42 -28.04 -5.41
N LEU A 117 -21.46 -26.78 -4.98
CA LEU A 117 -21.02 -25.66 -5.80
C LEU A 117 -19.53 -25.72 -6.18
N ALA A 118 -18.66 -26.10 -5.24
CA ALA A 118 -17.24 -26.29 -5.50
C ALA A 118 -17.02 -27.42 -6.53
N ASP A 119 -17.74 -28.53 -6.37
CA ASP A 119 -17.64 -29.69 -7.26
C ASP A 119 -18.13 -29.33 -8.68
N GLU A 120 -19.26 -28.61 -8.82
CA GLU A 120 -19.78 -28.12 -10.12
C GLU A 120 -18.86 -27.06 -10.77
N ALA A 121 -18.24 -26.18 -9.97
CA ALA A 121 -17.30 -25.16 -10.45
C ALA A 121 -15.91 -25.73 -10.82
N GLY A 122 -15.63 -27.00 -10.54
CA GLY A 122 -14.29 -27.59 -10.66
C GLY A 122 -13.26 -26.94 -9.72
N ALA A 123 -13.73 -26.46 -8.57
CA ALA A 123 -12.97 -25.68 -7.60
C ALA A 123 -12.63 -26.52 -6.35
N PRO A 124 -11.47 -26.28 -5.71
CA PRO A 124 -11.19 -26.89 -4.41
C PRO A 124 -12.18 -26.39 -3.34
N ARG A 125 -12.58 -27.28 -2.45
CA ARG A 125 -13.45 -26.95 -1.31
C ARG A 125 -12.75 -25.96 -0.35
N PRO A 126 -13.50 -25.04 0.30
CA PRO A 126 -12.94 -24.08 1.24
C PRO A 126 -12.38 -24.78 2.48
N LYS A 127 -11.21 -24.35 2.96
CA LYS A 127 -10.60 -24.89 4.20
C LYS A 127 -11.39 -24.46 5.43
N ARG A 128 -11.78 -23.17 5.46
CA ARG A 128 -12.55 -22.55 6.53
C ARG A 128 -13.57 -21.59 5.92
N VAL A 129 -14.73 -21.51 6.57
CA VAL A 129 -15.80 -20.59 6.20
C VAL A 129 -16.00 -19.62 7.36
N TYR A 130 -15.99 -18.33 7.04
CA TYR A 130 -16.14 -17.23 7.98
C TYR A 130 -17.40 -16.45 7.65
N LEU A 131 -18.12 -16.02 8.67
CA LEU A 131 -19.30 -15.18 8.54
C LEU A 131 -19.00 -13.78 9.07
N SER A 132 -19.39 -12.75 8.33
CA SER A 132 -19.21 -11.35 8.74
C SER A 132 -20.52 -10.58 8.61
N ALA A 133 -20.60 -9.37 9.17
CA ALA A 133 -21.80 -8.54 9.05
C ALA A 133 -21.84 -7.74 7.73
N ARG A 134 -20.83 -7.87 6.87
CA ARG A 134 -20.67 -7.01 5.69
C ARG A 134 -21.65 -7.39 4.57
N VAL A 135 -21.91 -6.46 3.66
CA VAL A 135 -22.49 -6.78 2.34
C VAL A 135 -21.31 -7.23 1.46
N ASN A 136 -20.70 -8.36 1.80
CA ASN A 136 -19.49 -8.85 1.12
C ASN A 136 -19.47 -10.39 1.04
N ALA A 137 -18.75 -10.93 0.07
CA ALA A 137 -18.37 -12.33 -0.04
C ALA A 137 -17.00 -12.33 -0.70
N ALA A 138 -16.04 -13.02 -0.11
CA ALA A 138 -14.66 -12.91 -0.56
C ALA A 138 -13.86 -14.16 -0.27
N VAL A 139 -12.94 -14.49 -1.17
CA VAL A 139 -11.92 -15.52 -0.94
C VAL A 139 -10.65 -14.90 -0.39
N PHE A 140 -10.15 -15.44 0.73
CA PHE A 140 -8.88 -15.01 1.32
C PHE A 140 -8.01 -16.19 1.76
N TYR A 141 -6.79 -15.91 2.22
CA TYR A 141 -5.79 -16.92 2.56
C TYR A 141 -5.08 -16.61 3.86
N ASP A 142 -4.65 -17.67 4.55
CA ASP A 142 -3.64 -17.55 5.61
C ASP A 142 -2.31 -17.17 4.95
N LEU A 143 -1.79 -15.98 5.21
CA LEU A 143 -0.56 -15.47 4.58
C LEU A 143 0.70 -15.90 5.35
N SER A 144 1.69 -16.41 4.62
CA SER A 144 3.02 -16.79 5.12
C SER A 144 4.06 -16.71 3.98
N VAL A 145 5.33 -16.47 4.29
CA VAL A 145 6.44 -16.50 3.29
C VAL A 145 6.53 -17.86 2.61
N LEU A 146 6.26 -18.92 3.37
CA LEU A 146 6.24 -20.30 2.87
C LEU A 146 5.24 -20.45 1.71
N ASN A 147 4.22 -19.58 1.65
CA ASN A 147 3.25 -19.63 0.58
C ASN A 147 3.79 -19.15 -0.78
N LEU A 148 4.97 -18.51 -0.84
CA LEU A 148 5.68 -18.25 -2.10
C LEU A 148 6.19 -19.54 -2.75
N LEU A 149 6.41 -20.58 -1.96
CA LEU A 149 6.91 -21.89 -2.41
C LEU A 149 5.80 -22.94 -2.46
N PHE A 150 4.78 -22.82 -1.61
CA PHE A 150 3.67 -23.76 -1.51
C PHE A 150 2.29 -23.06 -1.61
N PRO A 151 1.32 -23.55 -2.38
CA PRO A 151 -0.01 -22.92 -2.44
C PRO A 151 -0.69 -22.91 -1.07
N SER A 152 -1.18 -21.75 -0.63
CA SER A 152 -2.03 -21.66 0.56
C SER A 152 -3.44 -22.18 0.28
N ARG A 153 -4.04 -22.81 1.29
CA ARG A 153 -5.44 -23.20 1.24
C ARG A 153 -6.33 -21.96 1.39
N LYS A 154 -7.42 -21.93 0.62
CA LYS A 154 -8.37 -20.81 0.50
C LYS A 154 -9.45 -20.89 1.59
N ASN A 155 -9.74 -19.75 2.21
CA ASN A 155 -10.84 -19.54 3.13
C ASN A 155 -11.92 -18.71 2.43
N LEU A 156 -13.18 -18.90 2.81
CA LEU A 156 -14.33 -18.18 2.26
C LEU A 156 -14.96 -17.30 3.34
N GLU A 157 -15.15 -16.01 3.06
CA GLU A 157 -15.99 -15.11 3.87
C GLU A 157 -17.37 -14.97 3.21
N ILE A 158 -18.43 -15.10 4.00
CA ILE A 158 -19.81 -14.85 3.59
C ILE A 158 -20.41 -13.80 4.53
N GLY A 159 -20.69 -12.64 3.99
CA GLY A 159 -21.34 -11.54 4.69
C GLY A 159 -22.83 -11.78 4.86
N LEU A 160 -23.36 -11.62 6.07
CA LEU A 160 -24.76 -11.86 6.36
C LEU A 160 -25.68 -10.75 5.85
N ALA A 161 -25.19 -9.52 5.72
CA ALA A 161 -25.98 -8.44 5.11
C ALA A 161 -26.18 -8.64 3.60
N LEU A 162 -25.24 -9.36 2.94
CA LEU A 162 -25.41 -9.86 1.58
C LEU A 162 -26.50 -10.94 1.52
N VAL A 163 -26.40 -11.97 2.37
CA VAL A 163 -27.39 -13.06 2.48
C VAL A 163 -28.79 -12.51 2.74
N ASN A 164 -28.89 -11.41 3.49
CA ASN A 164 -30.17 -10.80 3.83
C ASN A 164 -30.96 -10.26 2.63
N VAL A 165 -30.29 -9.86 1.56
CA VAL A 165 -30.92 -9.22 0.39
C VAL A 165 -31.06 -10.17 -0.80
N LEU A 166 -30.21 -11.20 -0.88
CA LEU A 166 -30.17 -12.12 -2.01
C LEU A 166 -31.12 -13.30 -1.88
N THR A 167 -31.61 -13.75 -3.03
CA THR A 167 -32.33 -15.02 -3.22
C THR A 167 -31.35 -16.20 -3.35
N LEU A 168 -31.85 -17.44 -3.34
CA LEU A 168 -31.02 -18.64 -3.53
C LEU A 168 -30.27 -18.63 -4.86
N SER A 169 -30.89 -18.17 -5.95
CA SER A 169 -30.22 -18.12 -7.27
C SER A 169 -29.14 -17.05 -7.33
N GLU A 170 -29.43 -15.88 -6.77
CA GLU A 170 -28.47 -14.77 -6.72
C GLU A 170 -27.28 -15.08 -5.79
N ILE A 171 -27.50 -15.66 -4.61
CA ILE A 171 -26.39 -16.06 -3.72
C ILE A 171 -25.58 -17.20 -4.35
N LYS A 172 -26.23 -18.13 -5.07
CA LYS A 172 -25.52 -19.14 -5.87
C LYS A 172 -24.62 -18.47 -6.90
N ALA A 173 -25.10 -17.44 -7.60
CA ALA A 173 -24.32 -16.73 -8.62
C ALA A 173 -23.12 -15.97 -8.03
N VAL A 174 -23.32 -15.30 -6.90
CA VAL A 174 -22.23 -14.61 -6.18
C VAL A 174 -21.20 -15.60 -5.67
N LEU A 175 -21.62 -16.68 -5.01
CA LEU A 175 -20.69 -17.70 -4.53
C LEU A 175 -20.02 -18.43 -5.70
N ALA A 176 -20.71 -18.69 -6.82
CA ALA A 176 -20.15 -19.30 -8.01
C ALA A 176 -19.04 -18.43 -8.63
N HIS A 177 -19.20 -17.11 -8.59
CA HIS A 177 -18.15 -16.16 -8.98
C HIS A 177 -16.93 -16.31 -8.05
N GLU A 178 -17.13 -16.31 -6.72
CA GLU A 178 -16.04 -16.55 -5.76
C GLU A 178 -15.35 -17.91 -6.00
N PHE A 179 -16.11 -18.98 -6.25
CA PHE A 179 -15.57 -20.30 -6.62
C PHE A 179 -14.89 -20.32 -7.99
N GLY A 180 -15.27 -19.42 -8.90
CA GLY A 180 -14.54 -19.12 -10.13
C GLY A 180 -13.11 -18.68 -9.84
N HIS A 181 -12.88 -17.89 -8.78
CA HIS A 181 -11.52 -17.64 -8.31
C HIS A 181 -10.88 -18.88 -7.69
N PHE A 182 -11.61 -19.70 -6.92
CA PHE A 182 -11.08 -20.95 -6.37
C PHE A 182 -10.51 -21.89 -7.45
N ALA A 183 -11.19 -22.05 -8.59
CA ALA A 183 -10.76 -22.90 -9.70
C ALA A 183 -9.54 -22.33 -10.48
N GLN A 184 -9.36 -21.01 -10.47
CA GLN A 184 -8.29 -20.36 -11.23
C GLN A 184 -6.92 -20.56 -10.59
N ARG A 185 -6.00 -21.24 -11.29
CA ARG A 185 -4.60 -21.41 -10.86
C ARG A 185 -3.84 -20.07 -10.79
N SER A 186 -4.19 -19.10 -11.63
CA SER A 186 -3.57 -17.76 -11.64
C SER A 186 -3.87 -16.93 -10.40
N MET A 187 -4.86 -17.34 -9.59
CA MET A 187 -5.15 -16.71 -8.30
C MET A 187 -3.95 -16.84 -7.33
N ALA A 188 -3.14 -17.91 -7.42
CA ALA A 188 -1.91 -18.06 -6.65
C ALA A 188 -0.90 -16.93 -6.97
N ILE A 189 -0.87 -16.45 -8.22
CA ILE A 189 -0.04 -15.31 -8.63
C ILE A 189 -0.47 -14.06 -7.85
N GLY A 190 -1.78 -13.82 -7.68
CA GLY A 190 -2.29 -12.73 -6.86
C GLY A 190 -1.80 -12.79 -5.41
N SER A 191 -1.90 -13.97 -4.79
CA SER A 191 -1.41 -14.20 -3.42
C SER A 191 0.10 -13.99 -3.29
N TRP A 192 0.89 -14.47 -4.26
CA TRP A 192 2.34 -14.27 -4.26
C TRP A 192 2.74 -12.81 -4.46
N VAL A 193 2.02 -12.08 -5.32
CA VAL A 193 2.22 -10.64 -5.51
C VAL A 193 1.87 -9.89 -4.22
N TYR A 194 0.81 -10.28 -3.51
CA TYR A 194 0.48 -9.69 -2.22
C TYR A 194 1.58 -9.93 -1.17
N ILE A 195 2.16 -11.14 -1.12
CA ILE A 195 3.31 -11.42 -0.24
C ILE A 195 4.52 -10.56 -0.63
N ALA A 196 4.81 -10.42 -1.93
CA ALA A 196 5.87 -9.52 -2.40
C ALA A 196 5.61 -8.05 -2.02
N GLN A 197 4.35 -7.60 -2.06
CA GLN A 197 3.95 -6.28 -1.56
C GLN A 197 4.15 -6.14 -0.06
N GLN A 198 3.86 -7.16 0.75
CA GLN A 198 4.12 -7.14 2.20
C GLN A 198 5.63 -7.06 2.49
N ILE A 199 6.45 -7.84 1.78
CA ILE A 199 7.92 -7.80 1.90
C ILE A 199 8.44 -6.41 1.55
N ALA A 200 8.01 -5.84 0.42
CA ALA A 200 8.41 -4.49 0.03
C ALA A 200 7.85 -3.43 0.99
N GLY A 201 6.61 -3.56 1.45
CA GLY A 201 5.99 -2.66 2.41
C GLY A 201 6.74 -2.62 3.74
N HIS A 202 7.22 -3.76 4.23
CA HIS A 202 8.07 -3.81 5.43
C HIS A 202 9.50 -3.29 5.19
N LEU A 203 10.01 -3.40 3.97
CA LEU A 203 11.27 -2.77 3.57
C LEU A 203 11.14 -1.23 3.43
N VAL A 204 9.98 -0.76 2.93
CA VAL A 204 9.72 0.62 2.52
C VAL A 204 9.14 1.47 3.65
N ALA A 205 8.08 0.99 4.32
CA ALA A 205 7.22 1.80 5.18
C ALA A 205 7.58 1.75 6.67
N ARG A 206 8.24 0.67 7.15
CA ARG A 206 8.54 0.53 8.58
C ARG A 206 9.88 1.18 8.93
N ARG A 207 9.79 2.36 9.60
CA ARG A 207 10.94 3.02 10.23
C ARG A 207 11.33 2.26 11.47
N ASP A 208 12.38 1.47 11.34
CA ASP A 208 12.75 0.52 12.37
C ASP A 208 13.96 0.99 13.17
N ALA A 209 14.40 0.17 14.13
CA ALA A 209 15.61 0.42 14.91
C ALA A 209 16.84 0.73 14.02
N LEU A 210 16.91 0.15 12.81
CA LEU A 210 17.97 0.41 11.84
C LEU A 210 17.93 1.85 11.28
N ASP A 211 16.75 2.40 10.98
CA ASP A 211 16.63 3.80 10.53
C ASP A 211 16.92 4.79 11.67
N LYS A 212 16.55 4.43 12.91
CA LYS A 212 16.93 5.21 14.11
C LYS A 212 18.44 5.19 14.32
N PHE A 213 19.08 4.04 14.14
CA PHE A 213 20.53 3.90 14.20
C PHE A 213 21.23 4.73 13.12
N LEU A 214 20.74 4.71 11.87
CA LEU A 214 21.28 5.56 10.80
C LEU A 214 21.15 7.05 11.11
N LYS A 215 20.01 7.49 11.68
CA LYS A 215 19.83 8.88 12.12
C LYS A 215 20.77 9.25 13.26
N PHE A 216 20.94 8.36 14.23
CA PHE A 216 21.90 8.54 15.32
C PHE A 216 23.32 8.69 14.76
N LEU A 217 23.77 7.76 13.92
CA LEU A 217 25.09 7.79 13.30
C LEU A 217 25.31 9.05 12.45
N SER A 218 24.27 9.48 11.72
CA SER A 218 24.27 10.69 10.90
C SER A 218 24.26 12.00 11.70
N GLY A 219 24.00 11.95 13.02
CA GLY A 219 23.97 13.09 13.93
C GLY A 219 25.16 13.16 14.89
N ILE A 220 26.11 12.23 14.79
CA ILE A 220 27.40 12.27 15.51
C ILE A 220 28.33 13.30 14.84
N ASP A 221 29.52 13.51 15.41
CA ASP A 221 30.65 14.24 14.81
C ASP A 221 30.80 13.95 13.29
N LEU A 222 31.14 15.01 12.54
CA LEU A 222 31.28 15.03 11.08
C LEU A 222 32.18 13.91 10.54
N ARG A 223 33.16 13.46 11.33
CA ARG A 223 34.11 12.38 10.98
C ARG A 223 33.44 11.01 10.79
N ILE A 224 32.28 10.80 11.39
CA ILE A 224 31.51 9.53 11.33
C ILE A 224 30.19 9.72 10.58
N ALA A 225 29.60 10.93 10.65
CA ALA A 225 28.32 11.25 10.04
C ALA A 225 28.24 10.93 8.54
N TRP A 226 29.34 11.10 7.79
CA TRP A 226 29.38 10.79 6.35
C TRP A 226 29.10 9.31 6.04
N ILE A 227 29.46 8.37 6.93
CA ILE A 227 29.15 6.94 6.81
C ILE A 227 27.63 6.76 6.94
N GLY A 228 27.02 7.42 7.92
CA GLY A 228 25.57 7.41 8.12
C GLY A 228 24.80 7.98 6.93
N TRP A 229 25.28 9.08 6.34
CA TRP A 229 24.69 9.68 5.13
C TRP A 229 24.82 8.76 3.92
N LEU A 230 26.00 8.17 3.71
CA LEU A 230 26.24 7.23 2.61
C LEU A 230 25.35 5.98 2.74
N LEU A 231 25.28 5.37 3.91
CA LEU A 231 24.41 4.21 4.17
C LEU A 231 22.94 4.58 4.00
N SER A 232 22.52 5.75 4.45
CA SER A 232 21.15 6.24 4.27
C SER A 232 20.79 6.41 2.79
N LEU A 233 21.73 6.89 1.97
CA LEU A 233 21.56 7.01 0.52
C LEU A 233 21.46 5.65 -0.16
N ILE A 234 22.30 4.67 0.25
CA ILE A 234 22.25 3.30 -0.27
C ILE A 234 20.93 2.62 0.11
N VAL A 235 20.49 2.74 1.37
CA VAL A 235 19.20 2.21 1.83
C VAL A 235 18.04 2.83 1.07
N TRP A 236 18.05 4.16 0.88
CA TRP A 236 17.06 4.84 0.06
C TRP A 236 17.04 4.30 -1.38
N SER A 237 18.22 4.10 -1.96
CA SER A 237 18.37 3.57 -3.32
C SER A 237 17.83 2.13 -3.46
N ILE A 238 18.19 1.23 -2.54
CA ILE A 238 17.68 -0.15 -2.52
C ILE A 238 16.15 -0.14 -2.41
N ARG A 239 15.61 0.63 -1.46
CA ARG A 239 14.16 0.78 -1.25
C ARG A 239 13.46 1.26 -2.51
N SER A 240 14.04 2.26 -3.15
CA SER A 240 13.54 2.88 -4.38
C SER A 240 13.56 1.92 -5.59
N LEU A 241 14.64 1.16 -5.75
CA LEU A 241 14.77 0.14 -6.78
C LEU A 241 13.73 -0.97 -6.58
N MET A 242 13.61 -1.50 -5.36
CA MET A 242 12.66 -2.57 -5.03
C MET A 242 11.21 -2.14 -5.22
N ASP A 243 10.85 -0.94 -4.78
CA ASP A 243 9.51 -0.37 -4.96
C ASP A 243 9.16 -0.17 -6.45
N THR A 244 10.13 0.24 -7.26
CA THR A 244 9.93 0.41 -8.71
C THR A 244 9.74 -0.93 -9.42
N LEU A 245 10.57 -1.93 -9.10
CA LEU A 245 10.43 -3.28 -9.64
C LEU A 245 9.09 -3.91 -9.22
N LEU A 246 8.69 -3.75 -7.96
CA LEU A 246 7.40 -4.21 -7.48
C LEU A 246 6.24 -3.51 -8.19
N SER A 247 6.35 -2.20 -8.46
CA SER A 247 5.31 -1.46 -9.20
C SER A 247 5.02 -2.06 -10.59
N VAL A 248 6.05 -2.59 -11.27
CA VAL A 248 5.88 -3.34 -12.54
C VAL A 248 5.09 -4.64 -12.32
N VAL A 249 5.41 -5.38 -11.25
CA VAL A 249 4.67 -6.59 -10.86
C VAL A 249 3.21 -6.27 -10.56
N VAL A 250 2.94 -5.20 -9.79
CA VAL A 250 1.58 -4.75 -9.47
C VAL A 250 0.82 -4.32 -10.72
N LEU A 251 1.48 -3.63 -11.66
CA LEU A 251 0.85 -3.26 -12.93
C LEU A 251 0.45 -4.49 -13.75
N ALA A 252 1.34 -5.49 -13.85
CA ALA A 252 1.05 -6.75 -14.54
C ALA A 252 -0.06 -7.53 -13.84
N GLN A 253 -0.06 -7.59 -12.50
CA GLN A 253 -1.08 -8.24 -11.70
C GLN A 253 -2.45 -7.56 -11.82
N ARG A 254 -2.53 -6.23 -11.85
CA ARG A 254 -3.80 -5.49 -12.06
C ARG A 254 -4.41 -5.78 -13.44
N ALA A 255 -3.57 -5.95 -14.46
CA ALA A 255 -4.04 -6.32 -15.79
C ALA A 255 -4.59 -7.76 -15.82
N LEU A 256 -3.95 -8.67 -15.06
CA LEU A 256 -4.41 -10.04 -14.88
C LEU A 256 -5.72 -10.09 -14.06
N SER A 257 -5.82 -9.38 -12.95
CA SER A 257 -7.00 -9.42 -12.06
C SER A 257 -8.28 -9.11 -12.80
N ARG A 258 -8.27 -8.10 -13.67
CA ARG A 258 -9.41 -7.77 -14.55
C ARG A 258 -9.89 -8.96 -15.40
N GLN A 259 -8.96 -9.74 -15.94
CA GLN A 259 -9.30 -10.93 -16.75
C GLN A 259 -9.76 -12.09 -15.85
N MET A 260 -9.24 -12.20 -14.63
CA MET A 260 -9.72 -13.15 -13.63
C MET A 260 -11.19 -12.89 -13.25
N GLU A 261 -11.60 -11.62 -13.16
CA GLU A 261 -12.99 -11.23 -12.88
C GLU A 261 -13.96 -11.66 -13.97
N PHE A 262 -13.67 -11.30 -15.23
CA PHE A 262 -14.54 -11.73 -16.35
C PHE A 262 -14.61 -13.25 -16.48
N GLN A 263 -13.52 -13.94 -16.15
CA GLN A 263 -13.48 -15.40 -16.15
C GLN A 263 -14.31 -15.99 -15.00
N ALA A 264 -14.28 -15.37 -13.81
CA ALA A 264 -15.10 -15.77 -12.67
C ALA A 264 -16.59 -15.51 -12.94
N ASP A 265 -16.93 -14.39 -13.59
CA ASP A 265 -18.29 -14.12 -14.08
C ASP A 265 -18.79 -15.23 -15.02
N LEU A 266 -17.96 -15.69 -15.96
CA LEU A 266 -18.33 -16.78 -16.88
C LEU A 266 -18.50 -18.13 -16.17
N VAL A 267 -17.77 -18.37 -15.07
CA VAL A 267 -18.01 -19.54 -14.21
C VAL A 267 -19.36 -19.41 -13.52
N ALA A 268 -19.70 -18.25 -12.95
CA ALA A 268 -21.02 -18.02 -12.39
C ALA A 268 -22.14 -18.24 -13.43
N VAL A 269 -22.00 -17.64 -14.62
CA VAL A 269 -22.95 -17.80 -15.73
C VAL A 269 -23.11 -19.26 -16.14
N SER A 270 -22.04 -20.04 -16.14
CA SER A 270 -22.11 -21.47 -16.45
C SER A 270 -22.94 -22.28 -15.43
N LEU A 271 -23.05 -21.82 -14.18
CA LEU A 271 -23.74 -22.54 -13.10
C LEU A 271 -25.12 -21.97 -12.77
N THR A 272 -25.37 -20.70 -13.09
CA THR A 272 -26.60 -19.98 -12.70
C THR A 272 -27.30 -19.26 -13.84
N GLY A 273 -26.76 -19.27 -15.05
CA GLY A 273 -27.29 -18.49 -16.17
C GLY A 273 -26.83 -17.02 -16.15
N SER A 274 -27.18 -16.30 -17.21
CA SER A 274 -26.64 -14.96 -17.51
C SER A 274 -27.23 -13.82 -16.66
N ASP A 275 -28.36 -14.03 -15.99
CA ASP A 275 -29.10 -12.95 -15.31
C ASP A 275 -28.84 -12.86 -13.81
N GLU A 276 -28.69 -13.99 -13.11
CA GLU A 276 -28.65 -14.04 -11.64
C GLU A 276 -27.50 -13.22 -11.01
N LEU A 277 -26.32 -13.23 -11.64
CA LEU A 277 -25.20 -12.40 -11.22
C LEU A 277 -25.52 -10.90 -11.38
N ILE A 278 -26.22 -10.53 -12.44
CA ILE A 278 -26.57 -9.14 -12.77
C ILE A 278 -27.67 -8.64 -11.83
N HIS A 279 -28.64 -9.50 -11.52
CA HIS A 279 -29.66 -9.26 -10.52
C HIS A 279 -29.04 -9.02 -9.13
N ALA A 280 -28.09 -9.87 -8.72
CA ALA A 280 -27.34 -9.66 -7.49
C ALA A 280 -26.62 -8.30 -7.49
N LEU A 281 -25.81 -8.03 -8.53
CA LEU A 281 -25.07 -6.77 -8.71
C LEU A 281 -25.96 -5.52 -8.59
N HIS A 282 -27.18 -5.59 -9.10
CA HIS A 282 -28.15 -4.50 -9.04
C HIS A 282 -28.64 -4.25 -7.60
N LYS A 283 -29.03 -5.31 -6.88
CA LYS A 283 -29.52 -5.20 -5.51
C LYS A 283 -28.48 -4.71 -4.52
N LEU A 284 -27.18 -4.94 -4.79
CA LEU A 284 -26.12 -4.58 -3.85
C LEU A 284 -25.96 -3.09 -3.58
N HIS A 285 -26.28 -2.20 -4.53
CA HIS A 285 -26.22 -0.75 -4.24
C HIS A 285 -27.18 -0.37 -3.12
N ALA A 286 -28.45 -0.77 -3.25
CA ALA A 286 -29.45 -0.55 -2.22
C ALA A 286 -29.08 -1.27 -0.91
N ALA A 287 -28.46 -2.45 -0.99
CA ALA A 287 -27.99 -3.18 0.17
C ALA A 287 -26.87 -2.43 0.92
N ASP A 288 -25.86 -1.92 0.23
CA ASP A 288 -24.74 -1.15 0.79
C ASP A 288 -25.23 0.16 1.42
N ASP A 289 -26.08 0.91 0.71
CA ASP A 289 -26.65 2.17 1.17
C ASP A 289 -27.51 1.97 2.43
N ALA A 290 -28.37 0.95 2.42
CA ALA A 290 -29.21 0.63 3.57
C ALA A 290 -28.38 0.09 4.73
N TRP A 291 -27.34 -0.71 4.48
CA TRP A 291 -26.47 -1.23 5.55
C TRP A 291 -25.68 -0.12 6.24
N SER A 292 -25.19 0.86 5.48
CA SER A 292 -24.57 2.07 6.03
C SER A 292 -25.52 2.84 6.95
N GLN A 293 -26.80 2.96 6.55
CA GLN A 293 -27.83 3.56 7.39
C GLN A 293 -28.18 2.70 8.62
N THR A 294 -28.19 1.37 8.49
CA THR A 294 -28.35 0.43 9.61
C THR A 294 -27.25 0.62 10.64
N LEU A 295 -25.97 0.69 10.24
CA LEU A 295 -24.86 0.92 11.16
C LEU A 295 -24.98 2.28 11.85
N GLY A 296 -25.40 3.32 11.12
CA GLY A 296 -25.67 4.65 11.69
C GLY A 296 -26.83 4.65 12.71
N PHE A 297 -27.88 3.86 12.48
CA PHE A 297 -28.97 3.64 13.42
C PHE A 297 -28.50 2.89 14.66
N VAL A 298 -27.80 1.76 14.47
CA VAL A 298 -27.25 0.94 15.57
C VAL A 298 -26.31 1.76 16.45
N GLY A 299 -25.42 2.55 15.86
CA GLY A 299 -24.53 3.43 16.61
C GLY A 299 -25.29 4.50 17.42
N ALA A 300 -26.46 4.95 16.97
CA ALA A 300 -27.31 5.86 17.74
C ALA A 300 -27.98 5.16 18.92
N GLU A 301 -28.60 3.99 18.69
CA GLU A 301 -29.22 3.19 19.75
C GLU A 301 -28.22 2.81 20.84
N LEU A 302 -27.00 2.41 20.47
CA LEU A 302 -25.95 2.06 21.43
C LEU A 302 -25.55 3.25 22.31
N ARG A 303 -25.49 4.47 21.76
CA ARG A 303 -25.22 5.69 22.56
C ARG A 303 -26.34 6.00 23.55
N GLU A 304 -27.57 5.59 23.23
CA GLU A 304 -28.71 5.67 24.13
C GLU A 304 -28.81 4.45 25.08
N GLY A 305 -27.79 3.58 25.09
CA GLY A 305 -27.71 2.42 25.97
C GLY A 305 -28.62 1.25 25.56
N ARG A 306 -29.10 1.21 24.31
CA ARG A 306 -29.94 0.15 23.76
C ARG A 306 -29.22 -0.61 22.65
N ALA A 307 -29.32 -1.93 22.67
CA ALA A 307 -28.79 -2.81 21.63
C ALA A 307 -29.96 -3.36 20.78
N PRO A 308 -30.04 -3.04 19.48
CA PRO A 308 -31.10 -3.54 18.60
C PRO A 308 -31.19 -5.07 18.57
N HIS A 309 -32.42 -5.60 18.49
CA HIS A 309 -32.69 -7.04 18.54
C HIS A 309 -32.12 -7.82 17.34
N ASP A 310 -32.41 -7.37 16.11
CA ASP A 310 -31.91 -7.99 14.87
C ASP A 310 -31.49 -6.89 13.87
N LEU A 311 -30.18 -6.74 13.69
CA LEU A 311 -29.59 -5.77 12.78
C LEU A 311 -29.99 -6.01 11.31
N PHE A 312 -30.22 -7.27 10.93
CA PHE A 312 -30.60 -7.64 9.57
C PHE A 312 -32.09 -7.37 9.31
N ALA A 313 -32.93 -7.46 10.34
CA ALA A 313 -34.31 -6.99 10.24
C ALA A 313 -34.36 -5.46 10.05
N VAL A 314 -33.54 -4.71 10.79
CA VAL A 314 -33.38 -3.25 10.59
C VAL A 314 -32.92 -2.95 9.17
N HIS A 315 -31.97 -3.71 8.64
CA HIS A 315 -31.48 -3.57 7.26
C HIS A 315 -32.60 -3.73 6.23
N THR A 316 -33.41 -4.78 6.33
CA THR A 316 -34.57 -4.99 5.45
C THR A 316 -35.59 -3.86 5.55
N LEU A 317 -35.93 -3.44 6.78
CA LEU A 317 -36.88 -2.36 7.00
C LEU A 317 -36.39 -1.04 6.39
N ILE A 318 -35.11 -0.72 6.51
CA ILE A 318 -34.55 0.50 5.91
C ILE A 318 -34.65 0.46 4.37
N ILE A 319 -34.39 -0.68 3.73
CA ILE A 319 -34.60 -0.83 2.27
C ILE A 319 -36.06 -0.52 1.90
N GLU A 320 -37.02 -1.07 2.64
CA GLU A 320 -38.45 -0.83 2.42
C GLU A 320 -38.85 0.63 2.66
N LYS A 321 -38.28 1.28 3.69
CA LYS A 321 -38.52 2.71 3.95
C LYS A 321 -37.99 3.57 2.82
N ILE A 322 -36.78 3.33 2.34
CA ILE A 322 -36.20 4.10 1.24
C ILE A 322 -37.00 3.90 -0.04
N ALA A 323 -37.40 2.67 -0.37
CA ALA A 323 -38.27 2.39 -1.52
C ALA A 323 -39.57 3.21 -1.45
N ARG A 324 -40.21 3.27 -0.28
CA ARG A 324 -41.42 4.05 -0.04
C ARG A 324 -41.19 5.56 -0.15
N ILE A 325 -40.09 6.07 0.41
CA ILE A 325 -39.72 7.50 0.36
C ILE A 325 -39.49 7.96 -1.08
N LEU A 326 -38.82 7.14 -1.88
CA LEU A 326 -38.52 7.40 -3.28
C LEU A 326 -39.74 7.20 -4.19
N ASP A 327 -40.81 6.59 -3.68
CA ASP A 327 -41.95 6.11 -4.49
C ASP A 327 -41.47 5.19 -5.64
N ASP A 328 -40.49 4.35 -5.34
CA ASP A 328 -39.82 3.45 -6.27
C ASP A 328 -39.89 2.01 -5.77
N GLU A 329 -40.86 1.25 -6.28
CA GLU A 329 -41.05 -0.16 -5.96
C GLU A 329 -39.88 -1.06 -6.43
N THR A 330 -38.99 -0.55 -7.29
CA THR A 330 -37.81 -1.26 -7.78
C THR A 330 -36.56 -1.05 -6.92
N TYR A 331 -36.59 -0.14 -5.94
CA TYR A 331 -35.44 0.07 -5.05
C TYR A 331 -35.10 -1.20 -4.24
N GLY A 332 -33.88 -1.70 -4.40
CA GLY A 332 -33.44 -2.96 -3.79
C GLY A 332 -34.09 -4.22 -4.40
N ARG A 333 -34.79 -4.09 -5.54
CA ARG A 333 -35.41 -5.18 -6.28
C ARG A 333 -34.95 -5.13 -7.74
N VAL A 334 -35.03 -6.26 -8.44
CA VAL A 334 -34.67 -6.30 -9.86
C VAL A 334 -35.82 -5.69 -10.67
N PRO A 335 -35.55 -4.73 -11.57
CA PRO A 335 -36.56 -4.19 -12.47
C PRO A 335 -37.15 -5.31 -13.32
N ARG A 336 -38.48 -5.33 -13.48
CA ARG A 336 -39.12 -6.29 -14.39
C ARG A 336 -38.64 -6.02 -15.82
N ALA A 337 -38.35 -7.08 -16.57
CA ALA A 337 -37.98 -6.97 -17.97
C ALA A 337 -39.11 -6.27 -18.75
N ALA A 338 -38.79 -5.15 -19.40
CA ALA A 338 -39.75 -4.38 -20.19
C ALA A 338 -40.08 -5.04 -21.55
N SER A 339 -39.38 -6.11 -21.91
CA SER A 339 -39.52 -6.82 -23.19
C SER A 339 -39.43 -8.33 -22.98
N ASP A 340 -40.12 -9.10 -23.82
CA ASP A 340 -40.12 -10.58 -23.84
C ASP A 340 -38.78 -11.22 -24.26
N ASN A 341 -37.72 -10.42 -24.42
CA ASN A 341 -36.38 -10.88 -24.80
C ASN A 341 -35.35 -10.66 -23.66
N PRO A 342 -35.19 -11.63 -22.74
CA PRO A 342 -34.20 -11.58 -21.66
C PRO A 342 -32.75 -11.35 -22.14
N GLN A 343 -32.37 -11.88 -23.30
CA GLN A 343 -31.02 -11.71 -23.86
C GLN A 343 -30.71 -10.26 -24.22
N ALA A 344 -31.70 -9.50 -24.69
CA ALA A 344 -31.55 -8.08 -25.04
C ALA A 344 -31.73 -7.15 -23.83
N HIS A 345 -32.35 -7.64 -22.75
CA HIS A 345 -32.55 -6.84 -21.55
C HIS A 345 -31.22 -6.45 -20.91
N ARG A 346 -31.06 -5.16 -20.61
CA ARG A 346 -29.92 -4.61 -19.88
C ARG A 346 -30.41 -3.92 -18.62
N VAL A 347 -29.92 -4.38 -17.47
CA VAL A 347 -30.23 -3.78 -16.17
C VAL A 347 -29.44 -2.48 -15.99
N PHE A 348 -28.18 -2.48 -16.47
CA PHE A 348 -27.32 -1.30 -16.39
C PHE A 348 -27.40 -0.49 -17.69
N LYS A 349 -28.12 0.64 -17.64
CA LYS A 349 -28.42 1.49 -18.82
C LYS A 349 -27.21 2.27 -19.37
N SER A 350 -26.08 2.30 -18.68
CA SER A 350 -24.87 3.01 -19.09
C SER A 350 -23.63 2.15 -18.84
N SER A 351 -22.57 2.28 -19.65
CA SER A 351 -21.26 1.65 -19.42
C SER A 351 -20.55 2.15 -18.12
N PHE A 352 -21.27 2.87 -17.26
CA PHE A 352 -20.74 3.59 -16.10
C PHE A 352 -21.37 3.19 -14.77
N ALA A 353 -22.23 2.17 -14.75
CA ALA A 353 -22.70 1.63 -13.47
C ALA A 353 -21.47 1.21 -12.64
N GLN A 354 -21.17 1.99 -11.60
CA GLN A 354 -20.07 1.70 -10.69
C GLN A 354 -20.33 0.34 -10.05
N PRO A 355 -19.30 -0.46 -9.78
CA PRO A 355 -19.50 -1.65 -9.00
C PRO A 355 -19.81 -1.25 -7.53
N PRO A 356 -20.67 -2.02 -6.84
CA PRO A 356 -20.98 -1.79 -5.43
C PRO A 356 -19.70 -1.91 -4.57
N GLN A 357 -19.76 -1.50 -3.30
CA GLN A 357 -18.56 -1.32 -2.47
C GLN A 357 -17.72 -2.61 -2.35
N MET A 358 -18.40 -3.76 -2.18
CA MET A 358 -17.84 -5.12 -2.25
C MET A 358 -16.93 -5.31 -3.47
N TRP A 359 -17.36 -4.81 -4.63
CA TRP A 359 -16.71 -5.00 -5.92
C TRP A 359 -16.08 -3.72 -6.47
N SER A 360 -15.81 -2.73 -5.61
CA SER A 360 -15.19 -1.44 -5.99
C SER A 360 -13.84 -1.58 -6.73
N THR A 361 -13.16 -2.72 -6.59
CA THR A 361 -11.92 -3.09 -7.27
C THR A 361 -12.12 -3.87 -8.59
N HIS A 362 -13.36 -4.23 -8.93
CA HIS A 362 -13.75 -5.02 -10.09
C HIS A 362 -14.05 -4.14 -11.32
N PRO A 363 -14.19 -4.71 -12.53
CA PRO A 363 -14.71 -4.00 -13.69
C PRO A 363 -16.10 -3.39 -13.43
N ALA A 364 -16.48 -2.39 -14.24
CA ALA A 364 -17.80 -1.77 -14.14
C ALA A 364 -18.93 -2.80 -14.38
N ASN A 365 -20.07 -2.61 -13.71
CA ASN A 365 -21.18 -3.58 -13.74
C ASN A 365 -21.75 -3.79 -15.15
N ALA A 366 -21.76 -2.76 -15.97
CA ALA A 366 -22.19 -2.86 -17.36
C ALA A 366 -21.24 -3.70 -18.22
N ASP A 367 -19.93 -3.64 -17.98
CA ASP A 367 -18.96 -4.50 -18.67
C ASP A 367 -19.14 -5.96 -18.24
N ARG A 368 -19.44 -6.19 -16.96
CA ARG A 368 -19.76 -7.51 -16.42
C ARG A 368 -21.06 -8.06 -17.02
N GLU A 369 -22.10 -7.23 -17.13
CA GLU A 369 -23.35 -7.59 -17.82
C GLU A 369 -23.11 -7.92 -19.30
N ALA A 370 -22.31 -7.11 -20.01
CA ALA A 370 -21.95 -7.38 -21.40
C ALA A 370 -21.17 -8.70 -21.54
N ASN A 371 -20.25 -9.00 -20.62
CA ASN A 371 -19.51 -10.26 -20.60
C ASN A 371 -20.44 -11.45 -20.30
N ALA A 372 -21.32 -11.34 -19.29
CA ALA A 372 -22.25 -12.38 -18.87
C ALA A 372 -23.32 -12.70 -19.92
N LYS A 373 -23.77 -11.69 -20.68
CA LYS A 373 -24.79 -11.80 -21.73
C LYS A 373 -24.21 -11.92 -23.15
N ARG A 374 -22.88 -12.00 -23.29
CA ARG A 374 -22.21 -12.18 -24.61
C ARG A 374 -22.71 -13.45 -25.30
N GLN A 375 -22.82 -14.52 -24.54
CA GLN A 375 -23.50 -15.75 -24.93
C GLN A 375 -24.55 -16.03 -23.85
N TYR A 376 -25.79 -15.66 -24.15
CA TYR A 376 -26.88 -15.71 -23.17
C TYR A 376 -27.26 -17.15 -22.84
N LEU A 377 -27.27 -17.49 -21.55
CA LEU A 377 -27.70 -18.78 -21.03
C LEU A 377 -28.90 -18.57 -20.08
N PRO A 378 -30.10 -19.06 -20.45
CA PRO A 378 -31.26 -18.99 -19.56
C PRO A 378 -31.14 -20.04 -18.44
N ALA A 379 -31.57 -19.67 -17.23
CA ALA A 379 -31.71 -20.58 -16.10
C ALA A 379 -32.98 -20.22 -15.29
N PRO A 380 -33.61 -21.19 -14.61
CA PRO A 380 -34.74 -20.91 -13.72
C PRO A 380 -34.32 -20.06 -12.53
N HIS A 381 -35.13 -19.04 -12.20
CA HIS A 381 -34.93 -18.23 -11.01
C HIS A 381 -35.64 -18.85 -9.79
N ASP A 382 -34.87 -19.18 -8.76
CA ASP A 382 -35.35 -19.52 -7.42
C ASP A 382 -35.29 -18.30 -6.50
N GLY A 383 -36.47 -17.68 -6.30
CA GLY A 383 -36.64 -16.46 -5.51
C GLY A 383 -36.75 -16.66 -4.00
N ARG A 384 -36.58 -17.88 -3.48
CA ARG A 384 -36.57 -18.13 -2.03
C ARG A 384 -35.37 -17.43 -1.37
N SER A 385 -35.48 -17.08 -0.09
CA SER A 385 -34.41 -16.37 0.63
C SER A 385 -33.14 -17.21 0.79
N ALA A 386 -31.97 -16.57 0.63
CA ALA A 386 -30.67 -17.19 0.91
C ALA A 386 -30.49 -17.61 2.38
N TRP A 387 -31.29 -17.07 3.32
CA TRP A 387 -31.29 -17.51 4.72
C TRP A 387 -31.61 -18.99 4.90
N LEU A 388 -32.28 -19.64 3.93
CA LEU A 388 -32.56 -21.08 3.96
C LEU A 388 -31.29 -21.95 3.96
N LEU A 389 -30.14 -21.41 3.52
CA LEU A 389 -28.85 -22.09 3.54
C LEU A 389 -28.28 -22.27 4.96
N PHE A 390 -28.79 -21.52 5.93
CA PHE A 390 -28.27 -21.50 7.29
C PHE A 390 -29.18 -22.28 8.25
N ASP A 391 -28.56 -23.10 9.08
CA ASP A 391 -29.21 -23.80 10.18
C ASP A 391 -29.31 -22.85 11.38
N ASN A 392 -30.52 -22.70 11.95
CA ASN A 392 -30.82 -21.73 13.00
C ASN A 392 -30.32 -20.28 12.69
N PRO A 393 -30.89 -19.61 11.66
CA PRO A 393 -30.44 -18.27 11.24
C PRO A 393 -30.40 -17.23 12.38
N ALA A 394 -31.31 -17.30 13.34
CA ALA A 394 -31.34 -16.38 14.48
C ALA A 394 -30.06 -16.45 15.33
N ALA A 395 -29.57 -17.65 15.63
CA ALA A 395 -28.32 -17.83 16.38
C ALA A 395 -27.10 -17.33 15.59
N VAL A 396 -27.08 -17.58 14.28
CA VAL A 396 -26.00 -17.12 13.39
C VAL A 396 -25.93 -15.59 13.33
N LYS A 397 -27.09 -14.94 13.15
CA LYS A 397 -27.23 -13.48 13.17
C LYS A 397 -26.74 -12.89 14.49
N ALA A 398 -27.16 -13.44 15.62
CA ALA A 398 -26.76 -12.97 16.95
C ALA A 398 -25.24 -13.09 17.18
N LYS A 399 -24.63 -14.21 16.76
CA LYS A 399 -23.18 -14.45 16.89
C LYS A 399 -22.36 -13.42 16.10
N VAL A 400 -22.76 -13.12 14.86
CA VAL A 400 -22.08 -12.14 14.01
C VAL A 400 -22.35 -10.70 14.49
N ALA A 401 -23.58 -10.39 14.92
CA ALA A 401 -23.91 -9.09 15.50
C ALA A 401 -23.09 -8.81 16.76
N ALA A 402 -22.93 -9.80 17.67
CA ALA A 402 -22.11 -9.64 18.86
C ALA A 402 -20.64 -9.32 18.54
N GLN A 403 -20.07 -9.94 17.50
CA GLN A 403 -18.70 -9.64 17.05
C GLN A 403 -18.59 -8.22 16.50
N LEU A 404 -19.58 -7.76 15.72
CA LEU A 404 -19.61 -6.40 15.15
C LEU A 404 -19.77 -5.33 16.24
N LEU A 405 -20.69 -5.54 17.18
CA LEU A 405 -20.96 -4.59 18.26
C LEU A 405 -19.81 -4.56 19.26
N GLY A 406 -19.05 -5.64 19.44
CA GLY A 406 -17.99 -5.69 20.44
C GLY A 406 -18.52 -5.57 21.87
N LYS A 407 -17.67 -5.18 22.83
CA LYS A 407 -18.05 -5.04 24.23
C LYS A 407 -18.67 -3.66 24.47
N HIS A 408 -19.99 -3.57 24.41
CA HIS A 408 -20.75 -2.37 24.81
C HIS A 408 -21.68 -2.70 25.97
N GLU A 409 -21.77 -1.79 26.94
CA GLU A 409 -22.75 -1.85 28.04
C GLU A 409 -24.08 -1.27 27.56
N ALA A 410 -24.83 -2.04 26.76
CA ALA A 410 -26.15 -1.68 26.27
C ALA A 410 -27.19 -2.76 26.61
N LYS A 411 -28.40 -2.35 26.99
CA LYS A 411 -29.51 -3.27 27.28
C LYS A 411 -30.09 -3.80 25.97
N PRO A 412 -30.35 -5.11 25.83
CA PRO A 412 -30.98 -5.65 24.64
C PRO A 412 -32.42 -5.12 24.53
N ALA A 413 -32.77 -4.54 23.38
CA ALA A 413 -34.12 -4.12 23.05
C ALA A 413 -34.95 -5.30 22.50
N SER A 414 -36.27 -5.23 22.63
CA SER A 414 -37.17 -6.18 21.96
C SER A 414 -37.22 -5.94 20.44
N ALA A 415 -37.78 -6.90 19.70
CA ALA A 415 -38.04 -6.74 18.27
C ALA A 415 -38.99 -5.56 18.02
N GLU A 416 -40.06 -5.44 18.80
CA GLU A 416 -41.04 -4.36 18.70
C GLU A 416 -40.44 -2.99 19.03
N GLU A 417 -39.59 -2.90 20.06
CA GLU A 417 -38.87 -1.67 20.41
C GLU A 417 -37.92 -1.25 19.28
N THR A 418 -37.17 -2.20 18.72
CA THR A 418 -36.26 -1.95 17.59
C THR A 418 -37.02 -1.47 16.35
N ILE A 419 -38.11 -2.15 16.00
CA ILE A 419 -38.96 -1.76 14.86
C ILE A 419 -39.54 -0.36 15.09
N ARG A 420 -40.07 -0.09 16.28
CA ARG A 420 -40.62 1.22 16.63
C ARG A 420 -39.59 2.33 16.53
N ALA A 421 -38.37 2.12 17.02
CA ALA A 421 -37.29 3.10 16.90
C ALA A 421 -36.91 3.40 15.44
N VAL A 422 -36.90 2.38 14.57
CA VAL A 422 -36.72 2.57 13.12
C VAL A 422 -37.90 3.34 12.53
N GLU A 423 -39.14 2.95 12.85
CA GLU A 423 -40.34 3.66 12.40
C GLU A 423 -40.32 5.13 12.81
N GLU A 424 -40.03 5.44 14.07
CA GLU A 424 -39.93 6.82 14.59
C GLU A 424 -38.87 7.64 13.84
N ARG A 425 -37.72 7.01 13.50
CA ARG A 425 -36.67 7.68 12.70
C ARG A 425 -37.14 8.04 11.29
N TYR A 426 -38.00 7.22 10.70
CA TYR A 426 -38.54 7.42 9.34
C TYR A 426 -39.97 8.01 9.31
N ALA A 427 -40.61 8.26 10.46
CA ALA A 427 -41.95 8.85 10.60
C ALA A 427 -41.96 10.39 10.40
N ARG A 428 -40.82 10.96 10.01
CA ARG A 428 -40.65 12.38 9.75
C ARG A 428 -41.36 12.80 8.47
N LYS A 429 -41.95 14.00 8.46
CA LYS A 429 -42.64 14.58 7.31
C LYS A 429 -41.79 14.57 6.06
N GLN A 430 -40.50 14.91 6.17
CA GLN A 430 -39.57 14.91 5.02
C GLN A 430 -39.48 13.57 4.26
N TYR A 431 -39.92 12.47 4.85
CA TYR A 431 -39.89 11.13 4.28
C TYR A 431 -41.26 10.66 3.73
N GLU A 432 -42.28 11.52 3.73
CA GLU A 432 -43.57 11.16 3.15
C GLU A 432 -43.46 10.99 1.61
N PRO A 433 -44.05 9.93 1.02
CA PRO A 433 -43.93 9.64 -0.42
C PRO A 433 -44.43 10.76 -1.33
N ARG A 434 -45.35 11.60 -0.86
CA ARG A 434 -45.86 12.75 -1.63
C ARG A 434 -44.76 13.74 -2.01
N TYR A 435 -43.65 13.78 -1.26
CA TYR A 435 -42.50 14.63 -1.55
C TYR A 435 -41.54 14.03 -2.58
N ARG A 436 -41.82 12.81 -3.09
CA ARG A 436 -41.05 12.16 -4.17
C ARG A 436 -39.55 12.05 -3.89
N GLY A 437 -39.17 11.93 -2.61
CA GLY A 437 -37.77 11.91 -2.17
C GLY A 437 -37.02 13.24 -2.28
N ALA A 438 -37.70 14.38 -2.50
CA ALA A 438 -37.07 15.70 -2.66
C ALA A 438 -36.17 16.11 -1.50
N TYR A 439 -36.49 15.63 -0.29
CA TYR A 439 -35.78 15.92 0.95
C TYR A 439 -34.85 14.79 1.41
N LEU A 440 -34.67 13.73 0.61
CA LEU A 440 -33.82 12.60 0.96
C LEU A 440 -32.35 12.88 0.58
N GLY A 441 -31.53 13.21 1.59
CA GLY A 441 -30.07 13.25 1.44
C GLY A 441 -29.52 14.39 0.57
N ARG A 442 -30.31 15.44 0.32
CA ARG A 442 -29.92 16.62 -0.49
C ARG A 442 -29.85 17.88 0.37
N PRO A 443 -28.82 18.74 0.21
CA PRO A 443 -28.85 20.08 0.79
C PRO A 443 -29.87 20.96 0.04
N LEU A 444 -30.68 21.71 0.79
CA LEU A 444 -31.80 22.49 0.26
C LEU A 444 -31.47 23.96 0.06
N THR A 445 -30.46 24.50 0.75
CA THR A 445 -30.16 25.93 0.73
C THR A 445 -28.79 26.27 0.16
N ARG A 446 -27.89 25.27 0.08
CA ARG A 446 -26.48 25.42 -0.37
C ARG A 446 -26.25 26.00 -1.76
N HIS A 447 -27.29 26.16 -2.56
CA HIS A 447 -27.20 26.69 -3.92
C HIS A 447 -27.28 28.22 -3.98
N VAL A 448 -27.54 28.90 -2.86
CA VAL A 448 -27.55 30.37 -2.75
C VAL A 448 -26.64 30.85 -1.62
N ALA A 449 -26.23 32.11 -1.66
CA ALA A 449 -25.41 32.72 -0.60
C ALA A 449 -26.26 33.39 0.49
N ARG A 450 -27.50 33.77 0.18
CA ARG A 450 -28.41 34.45 1.09
C ARG A 450 -29.77 33.78 1.04
N SER A 451 -30.44 33.66 2.19
CA SER A 451 -31.71 32.93 2.30
C SER A 451 -32.87 33.59 1.52
N ASP A 452 -32.80 34.90 1.21
CA ASP A 452 -33.80 35.58 0.39
C ASP A 452 -33.81 35.11 -1.08
N GLU A 453 -32.71 34.52 -1.55
CA GLU A 453 -32.57 33.99 -2.92
C GLU A 453 -33.25 32.63 -3.11
N LEU A 454 -33.75 32.02 -2.03
CA LEU A 454 -34.54 30.77 -2.05
C LEU A 454 -35.98 30.98 -2.52
N TYR A 455 -36.36 32.21 -2.85
CA TYR A 455 -37.71 32.58 -3.24
C TYR A 455 -37.73 33.18 -4.65
N GLU A 456 -38.84 32.97 -5.35
CA GLU A 456 -39.15 33.62 -6.61
C GLU A 456 -39.53 35.09 -6.38
N LYS A 457 -39.35 35.93 -7.41
CA LYS A 457 -39.84 37.31 -7.38
C LYS A 457 -41.37 37.29 -7.52
N ALA A 458 -42.06 37.36 -6.38
CA ALA A 458 -43.49 37.57 -6.18
C ALA A 458 -44.42 36.68 -7.03
N LEU A 459 -44.94 35.61 -6.42
CA LEU A 459 -46.16 34.97 -6.91
C LEU A 459 -47.34 35.96 -6.81
N GLN A 460 -48.16 36.05 -7.86
CA GLN A 460 -49.42 36.81 -7.78
C GLN A 460 -50.39 36.09 -6.84
N ARG A 461 -51.04 36.87 -5.95
CA ARG A 461 -52.00 36.36 -4.94
C ARG A 461 -53.14 35.52 -5.54
N ALA A 462 -53.55 35.79 -6.77
CA ALA A 462 -54.70 35.15 -7.39
C ALA A 462 -54.56 33.62 -7.62
N ASP A 463 -53.35 33.06 -7.58
CA ASP A 463 -53.09 31.66 -7.95
C ASP A 463 -52.45 30.79 -6.84
N VAL A 464 -52.34 31.29 -5.60
CA VAL A 464 -51.58 30.61 -4.51
C VAL A 464 -52.12 29.21 -4.20
N ARG A 465 -53.45 29.04 -4.12
CA ARG A 465 -54.07 27.72 -3.85
C ARG A 465 -53.74 26.69 -4.92
N LYS A 466 -53.85 27.08 -6.20
CA LYS A 466 -53.52 26.22 -7.34
C LYS A 466 -52.04 25.83 -7.34
N ALA A 467 -51.15 26.77 -6.99
CA ALA A 467 -49.73 26.50 -6.86
C ALA A 467 -49.46 25.45 -5.76
N LEU A 468 -50.08 25.57 -4.57
CA LEU A 468 -49.94 24.63 -3.47
C LEU A 468 -50.36 23.19 -3.84
N ASP A 469 -51.38 23.03 -4.68
CA ASP A 469 -51.88 21.71 -5.10
C ASP A 469 -50.99 21.05 -6.17
N MET A 470 -50.16 21.82 -6.85
CA MET A 470 -49.30 21.35 -7.94
C MET A 470 -47.82 21.17 -7.53
N LEU A 471 -47.46 21.40 -6.26
CA LEU A 471 -46.06 21.49 -5.85
C LEU A 471 -45.23 20.25 -6.19
N TYR A 472 -45.70 19.03 -5.91
CA TYR A 472 -44.88 17.80 -6.03
C TYR A 472 -45.37 16.86 -7.16
N PRO A 473 -45.14 17.21 -8.45
CA PRO A 473 -45.55 16.39 -9.57
C PRO A 473 -44.72 15.09 -9.66
N ALA A 474 -45.26 14.06 -10.32
CA ALA A 474 -44.56 12.79 -10.54
C ALA A 474 -43.22 12.94 -11.29
N GLN A 475 -43.11 13.96 -12.16
CA GLN A 475 -41.87 14.27 -12.88
C GLN A 475 -40.69 14.59 -11.94
N LEU A 476 -40.95 15.09 -10.72
CA LEU A 476 -39.90 15.42 -9.76
C LEU A 476 -39.08 14.20 -9.37
N ALA A 477 -39.72 13.04 -9.16
CA ALA A 477 -39.02 11.78 -8.85
C ALA A 477 -38.03 11.41 -9.96
N SER A 478 -38.47 11.57 -11.23
CA SER A 478 -37.65 11.29 -12.40
C SER A 478 -36.47 12.26 -12.53
N ASP A 479 -36.70 13.55 -12.27
CA ASP A 479 -35.63 14.55 -12.29
C ASP A 479 -34.60 14.31 -11.17
N LEU A 480 -35.03 13.93 -9.97
CA LEU A 480 -34.13 13.57 -8.85
C LEU A 480 -33.32 12.31 -9.12
N ALA A 481 -33.94 11.28 -9.70
CA ALA A 481 -33.23 10.07 -10.15
C ALA A 481 -32.21 10.42 -11.25
N LYS A 482 -32.59 11.27 -12.21
CA LYS A 482 -31.69 11.67 -13.30
C LYS A 482 -30.52 12.51 -12.81
N LEU A 483 -30.72 13.39 -11.83
CA LEU A 483 -29.65 14.17 -11.21
C LEU A 483 -28.61 13.26 -10.53
N ARG A 484 -29.04 12.22 -9.81
CA ARG A 484 -28.15 11.22 -9.20
C ARG A 484 -27.34 10.49 -10.26
N GLU A 485 -27.99 9.97 -11.31
CA GLU A 485 -27.34 9.27 -12.43
C GLU A 485 -26.28 10.15 -13.12
N LEU A 486 -26.60 11.41 -13.44
CA LEU A 486 -25.68 12.34 -14.11
C LEU A 486 -24.51 12.75 -13.20
N SER A 487 -24.75 12.92 -11.90
CA SER A 487 -23.70 13.23 -10.92
C SER A 487 -22.69 12.07 -10.81
N GLU A 488 -23.18 10.83 -10.76
CA GLU A 488 -22.35 9.61 -10.77
C GLU A 488 -21.58 9.46 -12.08
N GLU A 489 -22.24 9.68 -13.22
CA GLU A 489 -21.61 9.67 -14.56
C GLU A 489 -20.46 10.69 -14.63
N ARG A 490 -20.71 11.94 -14.20
CA ARG A 490 -19.69 13.00 -14.14
C ARG A 490 -18.53 12.60 -13.25
N GLY A 491 -18.81 12.19 -12.00
CA GLY A 491 -17.77 11.80 -11.04
C GLY A 491 -16.87 10.68 -11.57
N THR A 492 -17.45 9.72 -12.28
CA THR A 492 -16.71 8.63 -12.93
C THR A 492 -15.80 9.12 -14.06
N LEU A 493 -16.30 10.01 -14.93
CA LEU A 493 -15.51 10.61 -16.00
C LEU A 493 -14.34 11.47 -15.44
N GLU A 494 -14.58 12.19 -14.35
CA GLU A 494 -13.53 12.95 -13.66
C GLU A 494 -12.47 12.02 -13.05
N ALA A 495 -12.87 10.92 -12.45
CA ALA A 495 -11.94 9.92 -11.91
C ALA A 495 -11.12 9.23 -13.02
N LEU A 496 -11.69 9.01 -14.21
CA LEU A 496 -10.96 8.55 -15.40
C LEU A 496 -9.94 9.58 -15.91
N ARG A 497 -10.31 10.88 -15.92
CA ARG A 497 -9.42 12.00 -16.28
C ARG A 497 -8.26 12.09 -15.29
N ASP A 498 -8.56 11.98 -14.00
CA ASP A 498 -7.60 12.14 -12.91
C ASP A 498 -6.78 10.86 -12.67
N ARG A 499 -7.03 9.80 -13.46
CA ARG A 499 -6.35 8.48 -13.42
C ARG A 499 -6.52 7.72 -12.11
N VAL A 500 -7.53 8.10 -11.34
CA VAL A 500 -8.02 7.30 -10.20
C VAL A 500 -8.59 5.98 -10.73
N TYR A 501 -9.28 6.03 -11.88
CA TYR A 501 -9.79 4.84 -12.59
C TYR A 501 -9.06 4.58 -13.92
N GLN A 502 -9.06 3.31 -14.35
CA GLN A 502 -8.51 2.86 -15.64
C GLN A 502 -9.58 2.19 -16.50
N ALA A 503 -9.79 2.72 -17.71
CA ALA A 503 -10.72 2.21 -18.70
C ALA A 503 -10.36 0.79 -19.18
N VAL A 504 -11.38 -0.02 -19.48
CA VAL A 504 -11.22 -1.41 -19.98
C VAL A 504 -10.50 -1.42 -21.32
N GLY A 505 -9.42 -2.21 -21.44
CA GLY A 505 -8.66 -2.33 -22.69
C GLY A 505 -7.97 -1.04 -23.16
N GLY A 506 -7.89 0.00 -22.31
CA GLY A 506 -7.41 1.32 -22.71
C GLY A 506 -8.43 2.14 -23.52
N LYS A 507 -9.65 1.61 -23.68
CA LYS A 507 -10.74 2.21 -24.46
C LYS A 507 -11.80 2.73 -23.48
N ILE A 508 -12.10 4.01 -23.52
CA ILE A 508 -13.16 4.59 -22.68
C ILE A 508 -14.44 4.50 -23.50
N VAL A 509 -15.44 3.75 -23.06
CA VAL A 509 -16.75 3.77 -23.71
C VAL A 509 -17.65 4.73 -22.95
N HIS A 510 -18.17 5.74 -23.63
CA HIS A 510 -19.12 6.71 -23.10
C HIS A 510 -20.41 6.71 -23.93
N ARG A 511 -21.54 6.35 -23.29
CA ARG A 511 -22.88 6.29 -23.91
C ARG A 511 -22.89 5.49 -25.22
N GLY A 512 -22.25 4.32 -25.20
CA GLY A 512 -22.15 3.42 -26.36
C GLY A 512 -21.10 3.80 -27.40
N ARG A 513 -20.38 4.93 -27.23
CA ARG A 513 -19.31 5.38 -28.14
C ARG A 513 -17.94 5.24 -27.49
N GLU A 514 -16.96 4.71 -28.22
CA GLU A 514 -15.56 4.75 -27.77
C GLU A 514 -15.00 6.19 -27.87
N ILE A 515 -14.47 6.71 -26.77
CA ILE A 515 -13.86 8.03 -26.65
C ILE A 515 -12.40 7.91 -26.22
N SER A 516 -11.56 8.83 -26.72
CA SER A 516 -10.18 8.95 -26.30
C SER A 516 -10.04 9.78 -25.02
N ARG A 517 -8.89 9.67 -24.34
CA ARG A 517 -8.59 10.53 -23.17
C ARG A 517 -8.58 12.03 -23.49
N ARG A 518 -8.34 12.41 -24.74
CA ARG A 518 -8.37 13.82 -25.17
C ARG A 518 -9.80 14.36 -25.25
N GLU A 519 -10.80 13.47 -25.41
CA GLU A 519 -12.22 13.83 -25.46
C GLU A 519 -12.88 13.86 -24.07
N LEU A 520 -12.25 13.28 -23.03
CA LEU A 520 -12.78 13.30 -21.66
C LEU A 520 -13.18 14.69 -21.17
N PRO A 521 -12.39 15.77 -21.36
CA PRO A 521 -12.81 17.10 -20.95
C PRO A 521 -14.09 17.58 -21.64
N ALA A 522 -14.32 17.19 -22.89
CA ALA A 522 -15.54 17.53 -23.62
C ALA A 522 -16.74 16.72 -23.10
N ALA A 523 -16.57 15.41 -22.88
CA ALA A 523 -17.60 14.55 -22.30
C ALA A 523 -18.01 15.01 -20.89
N ILE A 524 -17.04 15.35 -20.03
CA ILE A 524 -17.29 15.90 -18.69
C ILE A 524 -18.10 17.19 -18.78
N ARG A 525 -17.73 18.11 -19.68
CA ARG A 525 -18.50 19.35 -19.89
C ARG A 525 -19.92 19.08 -20.36
N GLN A 526 -20.12 18.12 -21.26
CA GLN A 526 -21.45 17.75 -21.74
C GLN A 526 -22.32 17.22 -20.59
N VAL A 527 -21.83 16.24 -19.83
CA VAL A 527 -22.58 15.67 -18.70
C VAL A 527 -22.83 16.74 -17.64
N ALA A 528 -21.85 17.61 -17.35
CA ALA A 528 -22.04 18.72 -16.42
C ALA A 528 -23.11 19.71 -16.87
N GLN A 529 -23.22 20.00 -18.17
CA GLN A 529 -24.30 20.85 -18.71
C GLN A 529 -25.67 20.17 -18.61
N GLU A 530 -25.75 18.87 -18.88
CA GLU A 530 -27.00 18.11 -18.72
C GLU A 530 -27.42 18.07 -17.26
N GLU A 531 -26.48 17.77 -16.36
CA GLU A 531 -26.69 17.76 -14.91
C GLU A 531 -27.17 19.12 -14.40
N GLU A 532 -26.55 20.22 -14.87
CA GLU A 532 -26.95 21.58 -14.51
C GLU A 532 -28.37 21.91 -14.97
N ARG A 533 -28.78 21.47 -16.16
CA ARG A 533 -30.17 21.66 -16.64
C ARG A 533 -31.17 20.92 -15.77
N VAL A 534 -30.86 19.71 -15.30
CA VAL A 534 -31.74 18.96 -14.38
C VAL A 534 -31.76 19.63 -13.01
N ARG A 535 -30.58 20.02 -12.50
CA ARG A 535 -30.43 20.75 -11.24
C ARG A 535 -31.27 22.03 -11.24
N GLU A 536 -31.18 22.85 -12.29
CA GLU A 536 -31.91 24.12 -12.34
C GLU A 536 -33.43 23.93 -12.35
N ARG A 537 -33.94 22.85 -12.96
CA ARG A 537 -35.38 22.51 -12.86
C ARG A 537 -35.78 22.17 -11.42
N ILE A 538 -34.97 21.36 -10.73
CA ILE A 538 -35.21 21.01 -9.32
C ILE A 538 -35.14 22.25 -8.44
N LEU A 539 -34.12 23.10 -8.61
CA LEU A 539 -33.98 24.34 -7.83
C LEU A 539 -35.10 25.34 -8.12
N THR A 540 -35.58 25.42 -9.36
CA THR A 540 -36.75 26.23 -9.71
C THR A 540 -37.99 25.70 -9.01
N HIS A 541 -38.22 24.38 -9.02
CA HIS A 541 -39.28 23.76 -8.25
C HIS A 541 -39.16 24.06 -6.74
N ASP A 542 -37.96 23.95 -6.16
CA ASP A 542 -37.74 24.26 -4.73
C ASP A 542 -38.14 25.71 -4.42
N ARG A 543 -37.67 26.67 -5.23
CA ARG A 543 -38.01 28.10 -5.08
C ARG A 543 -39.51 28.32 -5.21
N HIS A 544 -40.15 27.66 -6.17
CA HIS A 544 -41.60 27.73 -6.35
C HIS A 544 -42.35 27.21 -5.12
N CYS A 545 -41.95 26.05 -4.58
CA CYS A 545 -42.50 25.48 -3.35
C CYS A 545 -42.40 26.46 -2.18
N ARG A 546 -41.19 26.98 -1.92
CA ARG A 546 -40.98 27.94 -0.82
C ARG A 546 -41.81 29.21 -1.01
N SER A 547 -41.91 29.70 -2.24
CA SER A 547 -42.65 30.93 -2.58
C SER A 547 -44.15 30.77 -2.44
N ALA A 548 -44.71 29.62 -2.82
CA ALA A 548 -46.13 29.33 -2.67
C ALA A 548 -46.54 29.28 -1.19
N HIS A 549 -45.75 28.59 -0.34
CA HIS A 549 -46.02 28.56 1.10
C HIS A 549 -45.82 29.92 1.77
N LEU A 550 -44.81 30.70 1.36
CA LEU A 550 -44.60 32.05 1.90
C LEU A 550 -45.73 33.02 1.51
N ALA A 551 -46.24 32.92 0.27
CA ALA A 551 -47.39 33.69 -0.19
C ALA A 551 -48.65 33.32 0.59
N ALA A 552 -48.91 32.02 0.79
CA ALA A 552 -50.01 31.51 1.59
C ALA A 552 -49.95 32.02 3.05
N ALA A 553 -48.78 31.98 3.67
CA ALA A 553 -48.57 32.51 5.01
C ALA A 553 -48.83 34.02 5.09
N GLY A 554 -48.49 34.76 4.04
CA GLY A 554 -48.77 36.19 3.93
C GLY A 554 -50.27 36.51 3.78
N GLU A 555 -51.06 35.63 3.17
CA GLU A 555 -52.51 35.76 3.07
C GLU A 555 -53.22 35.44 4.40
N LEU A 556 -52.74 34.44 5.15
CA LEU A 556 -53.29 34.09 6.46
C LEU A 556 -52.93 35.12 7.54
N GLY A 557 -51.77 35.78 7.44
CA GLY A 557 -51.31 36.78 8.40
C GLY A 557 -50.79 36.17 9.72
N ALA A 558 -51.01 36.86 10.84
CA ALA A 558 -50.70 36.40 12.20
C ALA A 558 -49.25 35.91 12.45
N GLY A 559 -48.27 36.47 11.74
CA GLY A 559 -46.84 36.18 11.95
C GLY A 559 -46.31 34.92 11.23
N TRP A 560 -47.15 34.20 10.49
CA TRP A 560 -46.75 32.96 9.80
C TRP A 560 -45.66 33.19 8.74
N LYS A 561 -45.68 34.34 8.07
CA LYS A 561 -44.65 34.70 7.09
C LYS A 561 -43.28 34.83 7.76
N GLU A 562 -43.20 35.57 8.85
CA GLU A 562 -41.97 35.77 9.62
C GLU A 562 -41.49 34.46 10.23
N TYR A 563 -42.41 33.58 10.65
CA TYR A 563 -42.11 32.26 11.19
C TYR A 563 -41.42 31.35 10.14
N LEU A 564 -42.00 31.24 8.93
CA LEU A 564 -41.38 30.46 7.84
C LEU A 564 -40.01 31.01 7.44
N LEU A 565 -39.86 32.35 7.39
CA LEU A 565 -38.56 32.99 7.12
C LEU A 565 -37.52 32.71 8.22
N GLY A 566 -37.95 32.61 9.48
CA GLY A 566 -37.09 32.22 10.59
C GLY A 566 -36.58 30.78 10.45
N LEU A 567 -37.48 29.85 10.13
CA LEU A 567 -37.14 28.42 9.95
C LEU A 567 -36.20 28.18 8.77
N ILE A 568 -36.45 28.80 7.61
CA ILE A 568 -35.52 28.69 6.47
C ILE A 568 -34.17 29.33 6.79
N GLY A 569 -34.15 30.41 7.59
CA GLY A 569 -32.93 31.06 8.05
C GLY A 569 -32.06 30.12 8.89
N ILE A 570 -32.69 29.39 9.82
CA ILE A 570 -32.01 28.36 10.62
C ILE A 570 -31.49 27.21 9.74
N LEU A 571 -32.31 26.72 8.81
CA LEU A 571 -31.90 25.66 7.90
C LEU A 571 -30.70 26.09 7.04
N HIS A 572 -30.73 27.30 6.49
CA HIS A 572 -29.64 27.88 5.71
C HIS A 572 -28.38 28.05 6.55
N TYR A 573 -28.48 28.58 7.77
CA TYR A 573 -27.35 28.64 8.69
C TYR A 573 -26.74 27.26 8.96
N ALA A 574 -27.56 26.28 9.34
CA ALA A 574 -27.10 24.95 9.70
C ALA A 574 -26.43 24.22 8.53
N GLU A 575 -27.00 24.28 7.32
CA GLU A 575 -26.40 23.69 6.12
C GLU A 575 -25.05 24.30 5.77
N HIS A 576 -24.96 25.63 5.79
CA HIS A 576 -23.74 26.33 5.40
C HIS A 576 -22.63 26.13 6.44
N ALA A 577 -22.94 26.24 7.73
CA ALA A 577 -21.98 26.01 8.81
C ALA A 577 -21.47 24.56 8.81
N LEU A 578 -22.37 23.58 8.66
CA LEU A 578 -22.00 22.16 8.64
C LEU A 578 -21.08 21.84 7.46
N ALA A 579 -21.40 22.37 6.28
CA ALA A 579 -20.61 22.12 5.10
C ALA A 579 -19.29 22.89 5.09
N ASP A 580 -19.21 24.09 5.69
CA ASP A 580 -17.94 24.80 5.89
C ASP A 580 -17.01 24.03 6.85
N LEU A 581 -17.56 23.52 7.96
CA LEU A 581 -16.84 22.67 8.92
C LEU A 581 -16.29 21.39 8.25
N ARG A 582 -17.16 20.66 7.54
CA ARG A 582 -16.77 19.43 6.83
C ARG A 582 -15.77 19.69 5.70
N ASP A 583 -15.88 20.82 5.01
CA ASP A 583 -14.94 21.18 3.95
C ASP A 583 -13.55 21.52 4.52
N ALA A 584 -13.48 22.31 5.59
CA ALA A 584 -12.23 22.61 6.28
C ALA A 584 -11.57 21.34 6.85
N HIS A 585 -12.36 20.45 7.44
CA HIS A 585 -11.88 19.14 7.90
C HIS A 585 -11.39 18.25 6.76
N GLY A 586 -12.13 18.20 5.65
CA GLY A 586 -11.72 17.50 4.44
C GLY A 586 -10.44 18.07 3.80
N LEU A 587 -10.23 19.38 3.86
CA LEU A 587 -8.98 20.02 3.42
C LEU A 587 -7.81 19.60 4.32
N LEU A 588 -7.99 19.60 5.65
CA LEU A 588 -6.97 19.13 6.59
C LEU A 588 -6.61 17.67 6.30
N GLY A 589 -7.61 16.79 6.16
CA GLY A 589 -7.39 15.40 5.79
C GLY A 589 -6.64 15.24 4.47
N ASN A 590 -6.98 16.02 3.44
CA ASN A 590 -6.26 16.02 2.16
C ASN A 590 -4.80 16.47 2.31
N VAL A 591 -4.55 17.54 3.05
CA VAL A 591 -3.20 18.07 3.26
C VAL A 591 -2.36 17.10 4.08
N LEU A 592 -2.91 16.51 5.13
CA LEU A 592 -2.24 15.47 5.92
C LEU A 592 -1.90 14.26 5.06
N ALA A 593 -2.84 13.76 4.25
CA ALA A 593 -2.60 12.62 3.37
C ALA A 593 -1.47 12.91 2.35
N VAL A 594 -1.41 14.14 1.83
CA VAL A 594 -0.34 14.56 0.91
C VAL A 594 1.00 14.71 1.63
N VAL A 595 1.04 15.45 2.74
CA VAL A 595 2.27 15.74 3.49
C VAL A 595 2.86 14.48 4.14
N THR A 596 2.03 13.50 4.48
CA THR A 596 2.50 12.25 5.08
C THR A 596 2.80 11.15 4.07
N ALA A 597 2.60 11.41 2.77
CA ALA A 597 2.70 10.40 1.71
C ALA A 597 4.10 9.78 1.57
N ASP A 598 5.17 10.56 1.74
CA ASP A 598 6.56 10.07 1.70
C ASP A 598 7.09 9.65 3.10
N GLY A 599 6.23 9.76 4.12
CA GLY A 599 6.51 9.48 5.52
C GLY A 599 7.43 10.48 6.21
N LYS A 600 7.93 11.53 5.54
CA LYS A 600 8.72 12.62 6.13
C LYS A 600 7.85 13.89 6.16
N VAL A 601 8.08 14.74 7.13
CA VAL A 601 7.44 16.06 7.17
C VAL A 601 8.54 17.09 7.34
N SER A 602 8.77 17.87 6.29
CA SER A 602 9.70 19.00 6.30
C SER A 602 9.15 20.16 7.12
N GLY A 603 10.01 21.12 7.49
CA GLY A 603 9.57 22.33 8.19
C GLY A 603 8.55 23.16 7.39
N GLY A 604 8.63 23.17 6.06
CA GLY A 604 7.66 23.84 5.18
C GLY A 604 6.31 23.12 5.14
N GLU A 605 6.32 21.80 5.06
CA GLU A 605 5.09 20.99 5.10
C GLU A 605 4.40 21.06 6.46
N LEU A 606 5.17 21.07 7.55
CA LEU A 606 4.63 21.27 8.89
C LEU A 606 3.93 22.63 9.02
N LYS A 607 4.55 23.72 8.52
CA LYS A 607 3.91 25.04 8.46
C LYS A 607 2.60 25.01 7.69
N ARG A 608 2.55 24.26 6.58
CA ARG A 608 1.32 24.10 5.78
C ARG A 608 0.24 23.33 6.53
N VAL A 609 0.58 22.25 7.23
CA VAL A 609 -0.36 21.51 8.09
C VAL A 609 -0.92 22.42 9.18
N ILE A 610 -0.06 23.17 9.87
CA ILE A 610 -0.46 24.12 10.91
C ILE A 610 -1.40 25.20 10.34
N ALA A 611 -1.08 25.76 9.18
CA ALA A 611 -1.93 26.76 8.54
C ALA A 611 -3.35 26.22 8.25
N VAL A 612 -3.45 25.00 7.71
CA VAL A 612 -4.75 24.38 7.40
C VAL A 612 -5.48 23.93 8.67
N ALA A 613 -4.76 23.45 9.69
CA ALA A 613 -5.33 23.15 11.00
C ALA A 613 -5.95 24.41 11.64
N ASN A 614 -5.30 25.57 11.51
CA ASN A 614 -5.84 26.84 11.98
C ASN A 614 -7.06 27.31 11.16
N VAL A 615 -7.14 27.02 9.87
CA VAL A 615 -8.39 27.26 9.10
C VAL A 615 -9.57 26.48 9.68
N LEU A 616 -9.38 25.21 10.06
CA LEU A 616 -10.42 24.42 10.70
C LEU A 616 -10.73 24.92 12.11
N GLN A 617 -9.72 25.31 12.88
CA GLN A 617 -9.89 25.88 14.21
C GLN A 617 -10.69 27.19 14.17
N GLU A 618 -10.41 28.06 13.21
CA GLU A 618 -11.16 29.31 12.99
C GLU A 618 -12.64 29.03 12.64
N VAL A 619 -12.92 28.03 11.80
CA VAL A 619 -14.31 27.65 11.48
C VAL A 619 -15.04 27.17 12.74
N LEU A 620 -14.40 26.35 13.57
CA LEU A 620 -14.97 25.93 14.86
C LEU A 620 -15.18 27.13 15.79
N ALA A 621 -14.20 28.01 15.90
CA ALA A 621 -14.27 29.20 16.75
C ALA A 621 -15.41 30.14 16.32
N ASP A 622 -15.60 30.37 15.03
CA ASP A 622 -16.68 31.20 14.50
C ASP A 622 -18.06 30.61 14.80
N ILE A 623 -18.24 29.29 14.62
CA ILE A 623 -19.51 28.60 14.95
C ILE A 623 -19.81 28.73 16.44
N HIS A 624 -18.81 28.51 17.30
CA HIS A 624 -18.96 28.61 18.75
C HIS A 624 -19.18 30.05 19.24
N ALA A 625 -18.58 31.04 18.59
CA ALA A 625 -18.81 32.46 18.88
C ALA A 625 -20.21 32.93 18.48
N GLN A 626 -20.82 32.32 17.47
CA GLN A 626 -22.18 32.64 17.00
C GLN A 626 -23.28 32.00 17.86
N LYS A 627 -22.94 30.99 18.67
CA LYS A 627 -23.85 30.26 19.57
C LYS A 627 -24.87 31.14 20.33
N PRO A 628 -24.51 32.27 20.99
CA PRO A 628 -25.48 33.10 21.71
C PRO A 628 -26.42 33.91 20.79
N HIS A 629 -26.11 33.99 19.49
CA HIS A 629 -26.85 34.79 18.50
C HIS A 629 -27.79 33.95 17.64
N VAL A 630 -27.80 32.62 17.81
CA VAL A 630 -28.78 31.73 17.20
C VAL A 630 -29.92 31.52 18.20
N HIS A 631 -31.08 32.08 17.90
CA HIS A 631 -32.27 31.98 18.72
C HIS A 631 -33.25 31.02 18.08
N LEU A 632 -33.57 29.95 18.81
CA LEU A 632 -34.54 28.95 18.38
C LEU A 632 -35.90 29.25 19.00
N ASP A 633 -36.96 29.02 18.23
CA ASP A 633 -38.32 29.04 18.74
C ASP A 633 -38.62 27.81 19.62
N ALA A 634 -39.73 27.85 20.34
CA ALA A 634 -40.11 26.83 21.30
C ALA A 634 -40.26 25.43 20.66
N SER A 635 -40.72 25.35 19.41
CA SER A 635 -40.91 24.07 18.71
C SER A 635 -39.57 23.43 18.34
N LEU A 636 -38.60 24.22 17.88
CA LEU A 636 -37.24 23.76 17.62
C LEU A 636 -36.52 23.34 18.89
N CYS A 637 -36.63 24.12 19.97
CA CYS A 637 -36.11 23.75 21.29
C CYS A 637 -36.67 22.41 21.77
N ALA A 638 -37.98 22.23 21.67
CA ALA A 638 -38.66 20.98 22.05
C ALA A 638 -38.16 19.78 21.23
N ARG A 639 -38.01 19.93 19.90
CA ARG A 639 -37.49 18.85 19.03
C ARG A 639 -36.06 18.46 19.31
N LEU A 640 -35.22 19.43 19.69
CA LEU A 640 -33.82 19.20 20.03
C LEU A 640 -33.64 18.75 21.49
N GLY A 641 -34.69 18.81 22.32
CA GLY A 641 -34.62 18.45 23.74
C GLY A 641 -33.78 19.44 24.57
N VAL A 642 -33.72 20.71 24.18
CA VAL A 642 -32.89 21.74 24.82
C VAL A 642 -33.69 23.00 25.13
N SER A 643 -33.21 23.80 26.08
CA SER A 643 -33.78 25.13 26.37
C SER A 643 -33.40 26.19 25.33
N GLY A 644 -32.35 25.96 24.55
CA GLY A 644 -31.89 26.84 23.49
C GLY A 644 -30.63 26.31 22.80
N TRP A 645 -30.27 26.91 21.65
CA TRP A 645 -29.09 26.52 20.88
C TRP A 645 -27.79 26.46 21.70
N PRO A 646 -27.55 27.35 22.68
CA PRO A 646 -26.35 27.26 23.49
C PRO A 646 -26.12 25.92 24.23
N ALA A 647 -27.16 25.17 24.55
CA ALA A 647 -27.02 23.89 25.23
C ALA A 647 -26.52 22.76 24.30
N MET A 648 -26.63 22.92 22.98
CA MET A 648 -26.25 21.90 21.99
C MET A 648 -24.74 21.81 21.73
N LEU A 649 -24.01 22.88 22.01
CA LEU A 649 -22.56 22.97 21.78
C LEU A 649 -21.87 23.12 23.14
N GLU A 650 -20.80 22.36 23.36
CA GLU A 650 -19.96 22.54 24.54
C GLU A 650 -19.11 23.82 24.43
N GLU A 651 -18.34 24.16 25.47
CA GLU A 651 -17.39 25.28 25.39
C GLU A 651 -16.16 24.87 24.59
N LEU A 652 -15.81 25.61 23.53
CA LEU A 652 -14.62 25.32 22.72
C LEU A 652 -13.33 25.53 23.52
N LYS A 653 -12.68 24.42 23.88
CA LYS A 653 -11.40 24.42 24.62
C LYS A 653 -10.19 24.14 23.72
N LEU A 654 -10.40 24.05 22.41
CA LEU A 654 -9.35 23.73 21.45
C LEU A 654 -8.58 25.00 21.04
N PRO A 655 -7.29 25.15 21.42
CA PRO A 655 -6.50 26.31 21.04
C PRO A 655 -6.09 26.26 19.55
N PRO A 656 -5.61 27.38 18.99
CA PRO A 656 -4.95 27.39 17.69
C PRO A 656 -3.80 26.37 17.63
N ALA A 657 -3.63 25.76 16.46
CA ALA A 657 -2.53 24.85 16.18
C ALA A 657 -1.21 25.60 16.06
N SER A 658 -0.17 25.03 16.68
CA SER A 658 1.20 25.52 16.68
C SER A 658 2.17 24.36 16.48
N LYS A 659 3.47 24.67 16.33
CA LYS A 659 4.50 23.64 16.18
C LYS A 659 4.61 22.75 17.42
N GLU A 660 4.30 23.31 18.59
CA GLU A 660 4.44 22.68 19.89
C GLU A 660 3.27 21.73 20.21
N ASN A 661 2.05 22.05 19.77
CA ASN A 661 0.84 21.30 20.13
C ASN A 661 0.23 20.46 19.00
N ILE A 662 0.71 20.57 17.75
CA ILE A 662 0.05 19.97 16.57
C ILE A 662 -0.22 18.46 16.70
N ASN A 663 0.65 17.70 17.35
CA ASN A 663 0.46 16.25 17.51
C ASN A 663 -0.73 15.92 18.41
N ASP A 664 -0.87 16.61 19.54
CA ASP A 664 -1.99 16.42 20.45
C ASP A 664 -3.27 17.04 19.88
N TRP A 665 -3.14 18.16 19.18
CA TRP A 665 -4.24 18.81 18.45
C TRP A 665 -4.87 17.85 17.43
N LEU A 666 -4.06 17.17 16.62
CA LEU A 666 -4.52 16.19 15.62
C LEU A 666 -5.19 14.95 16.24
N ARG A 667 -4.92 14.62 17.52
CA ARG A 667 -5.56 13.48 18.19
C ARG A 667 -6.98 13.77 18.65
N VAL A 668 -7.30 15.04 18.89
CA VAL A 668 -8.59 15.44 19.50
C VAL A 668 -9.53 16.13 18.51
N ILE A 669 -9.02 16.63 17.38
CA ILE A 669 -9.80 17.43 16.43
C ILE A 669 -11.03 16.70 15.89
N ASP A 670 -10.93 15.39 15.61
CA ASP A 670 -12.05 14.62 15.07
C ASP A 670 -13.24 14.62 16.05
N GLY A 671 -12.98 14.52 17.35
CA GLY A 671 -14.04 14.61 18.38
C GLY A 671 -14.76 15.97 18.39
N TRP A 672 -14.04 17.07 18.24
CA TRP A 672 -14.63 18.42 18.16
C TRP A 672 -15.46 18.63 16.89
N VAL A 673 -14.97 18.12 15.76
CA VAL A 673 -15.67 18.17 14.47
C VAL A 673 -16.94 17.31 14.52
N ASP A 674 -16.86 16.10 15.07
CA ASP A 674 -18.00 15.19 15.17
C ASP A 674 -19.07 15.71 16.13
N SER A 675 -18.67 16.26 17.28
CA SER A 675 -19.58 16.89 18.25
C SER A 675 -20.32 18.09 17.64
N THR A 676 -19.58 19.05 17.08
CA THR A 676 -20.16 20.25 16.45
C THR A 676 -20.98 19.90 15.20
N GLY A 677 -20.47 19.00 14.37
CA GLY A 677 -21.14 18.52 13.16
C GLY A 677 -22.42 17.74 13.48
N GLY A 678 -22.44 16.97 14.56
CA GLY A 678 -23.62 16.28 15.07
C GLY A 678 -24.70 17.26 15.51
N ALA A 679 -24.33 18.29 16.29
CA ALA A 679 -25.26 19.34 16.72
C ALA A 679 -25.86 20.11 15.53
N LEU A 680 -25.03 20.52 14.56
CA LEU A 680 -25.51 21.20 13.34
C LEU A 680 -26.37 20.29 12.45
N GLY A 681 -26.04 19.00 12.36
CA GLY A 681 -26.85 18.01 11.66
C GLY A 681 -28.22 17.80 12.30
N ALA A 682 -28.28 17.78 13.64
CA ALA A 682 -29.53 17.73 14.40
C ALA A 682 -30.37 19.00 14.18
N LEU A 683 -29.75 20.18 14.23
CA LEU A 683 -30.42 21.46 13.95
C LEU A 683 -31.00 21.51 12.53
N ASN A 684 -30.21 21.11 11.54
CA ASN A 684 -30.65 21.01 10.15
C ASN A 684 -31.91 20.14 10.03
N THR A 685 -31.84 18.93 10.58
CA THR A 685 -32.94 17.97 10.55
C THR A 685 -34.19 18.51 11.25
N ALA A 686 -34.03 19.11 12.43
CA ALA A 686 -35.16 19.66 13.20
C ALA A 686 -35.80 20.87 12.49
N ALA A 687 -34.98 21.74 11.88
CA ALA A 687 -35.44 22.89 11.11
C ALA A 687 -36.19 22.50 9.84
N LEU A 688 -35.69 21.51 9.09
CA LEU A 688 -36.39 21.00 7.92
C LEU A 688 -37.74 20.37 8.29
N GLU A 689 -37.76 19.51 9.32
CA GLU A 689 -38.99 18.88 9.76
C GLU A 689 -40.04 19.90 10.23
N GLN A 690 -39.61 20.89 11.03
CA GLN A 690 -40.51 21.94 11.52
C GLN A 690 -40.98 22.87 10.40
N LEU A 691 -40.13 23.15 9.41
CA LEU A 691 -40.49 23.92 8.23
C LEU A 691 -41.60 23.23 7.44
N LEU A 692 -41.47 21.94 7.15
CA LEU A 692 -42.48 21.19 6.41
C LEU A 692 -43.82 21.10 7.16
N LEU A 693 -43.79 20.95 8.48
CA LEU A 693 -44.99 20.96 9.30
C LEU A 693 -45.70 22.32 9.28
N ALA A 694 -44.94 23.41 9.43
CA ALA A 694 -45.49 24.77 9.37
C ALA A 694 -46.07 25.07 7.97
N GLU A 695 -45.41 24.61 6.91
CA GLU A 695 -45.87 24.76 5.54
C GLU A 695 -47.15 23.98 5.24
N ASP A 696 -47.27 22.76 5.75
CA ASP A 696 -48.49 21.96 5.68
C ASP A 696 -49.64 22.62 6.43
N GLU A 697 -49.38 23.16 7.62
CA GLU A 697 -50.37 23.84 8.43
C GLU A 697 -50.91 25.08 7.73
N VAL A 698 -50.01 25.92 7.19
CA VAL A 698 -50.36 27.07 6.35
C VAL A 698 -51.16 26.64 5.12
N ALA A 699 -50.72 25.60 4.40
CA ALA A 699 -51.42 25.13 3.21
C ALA A 699 -52.81 24.57 3.54
N ARG A 700 -52.95 23.84 4.65
CA ARG A 700 -54.23 23.30 5.12
C ARG A 700 -55.22 24.40 5.44
N HIS A 701 -54.83 25.39 6.24
CA HIS A 701 -55.70 26.50 6.61
C HIS A 701 -56.14 27.32 5.38
N LEU A 702 -55.23 27.57 4.43
CA LEU A 702 -55.59 28.26 3.20
C LEU A 702 -56.58 27.45 2.34
N ARG A 703 -56.41 26.12 2.24
CA ARG A 703 -57.34 25.24 1.51
C ARG A 703 -58.72 25.19 2.15
N GLU A 704 -58.78 25.06 3.47
CA GLU A 704 -60.01 24.98 4.25
C GLU A 704 -60.72 26.34 4.40
N GLY A 705 -60.03 27.45 4.12
CA GLY A 705 -60.54 28.79 4.35
C GLY A 705 -60.70 29.11 5.84
N SER A 706 -59.90 28.47 6.70
CA SER A 706 -59.93 28.64 8.15
C SER A 706 -58.76 29.53 8.62
N THR A 707 -58.94 30.19 9.77
CA THR A 707 -57.90 31.06 10.36
C THR A 707 -57.01 30.24 11.29
N PRO A 708 -55.68 30.20 11.09
CA PRO A 708 -54.77 29.54 12.02
C PRO A 708 -54.65 30.31 13.34
N GLU A 709 -54.18 29.64 14.39
CA GLU A 709 -53.66 30.33 15.57
C GLU A 709 -52.44 31.20 15.20
N ALA A 710 -52.10 32.17 16.07
CA ALA A 710 -50.94 33.01 15.84
C ALA A 710 -49.65 32.17 15.83
N ALA A 711 -48.77 32.43 14.86
CA ALA A 711 -47.53 31.69 14.75
C ALA A 711 -46.63 31.91 15.97
N ALA A 712 -45.80 30.91 16.29
CA ALA A 712 -44.78 31.06 17.31
C ALA A 712 -43.79 32.19 16.95
N ALA A 713 -43.09 32.71 17.97
CA ALA A 713 -42.04 33.70 17.74
C ALA A 713 -40.98 33.14 16.78
N PRO A 714 -40.60 33.88 15.72
CA PRO A 714 -39.71 33.36 14.69
C PRO A 714 -38.30 33.13 15.23
N SER A 715 -37.73 31.99 14.84
CA SER A 715 -36.30 31.71 15.02
C SER A 715 -35.43 32.74 14.29
N ARG A 716 -34.23 33.01 14.82
CA ARG A 716 -33.29 34.00 14.29
C ARG A 716 -31.87 33.48 14.25
N VAL A 717 -31.15 33.86 13.21
CA VAL A 717 -29.73 33.61 13.02
C VAL A 717 -28.95 34.91 13.10
N PRO A 718 -27.62 34.88 13.28
CA PRO A 718 -26.76 36.04 13.15
C PRO A 718 -27.00 36.76 11.81
N ARG A 719 -26.87 38.09 11.79
CA ARG A 719 -27.02 38.89 10.56
C ARG A 719 -26.01 38.48 9.48
N GLU A 720 -24.82 38.08 9.91
CA GLU A 720 -23.74 37.62 9.06
C GLU A 720 -23.16 36.33 9.64
N TYR A 721 -22.96 35.35 8.77
CA TYR A 721 -22.27 34.10 9.07
C TYR A 721 -21.59 33.61 7.79
N ARG A 722 -20.60 32.73 7.93
CA ARG A 722 -19.90 32.17 6.77
C ARG A 722 -20.87 31.32 5.95
N THR A 723 -20.96 31.64 4.67
CA THR A 723 -21.72 30.85 3.71
C THR A 723 -20.75 30.20 2.76
N LEU A 724 -20.89 28.89 2.60
CA LEU A 724 -20.19 28.16 1.57
C LEU A 724 -21.26 27.73 0.54
N VAL A 725 -21.10 28.11 -0.73
CA VAL A 725 -22.05 27.70 -1.79
C VAL A 725 -21.52 26.42 -2.44
N ALA A 726 -22.42 25.55 -2.90
CA ALA A 726 -22.03 24.35 -3.64
C ALA A 726 -21.11 24.70 -4.83
N GLY A 727 -19.95 24.04 -4.92
CA GLY A 727 -18.93 24.31 -5.94
C GLY A 727 -17.87 25.34 -5.52
N GLN A 728 -18.05 26.04 -4.40
CA GLN A 728 -17.08 27.00 -3.84
C GLN A 728 -16.20 26.38 -2.74
N GLU A 729 -16.21 25.04 -2.60
CA GLU A 729 -15.40 24.31 -1.63
C GLU A 729 -13.91 24.61 -1.77
N ARG A 730 -13.17 24.53 -0.66
CA ARG A 730 -11.72 24.78 -0.64
C ARG A 730 -11.02 23.85 -1.61
N LYS A 731 -10.15 24.41 -2.46
CA LYS A 731 -9.41 23.65 -3.47
C LYS A 731 -8.50 22.62 -2.81
N ARG A 732 -8.79 21.34 -3.08
CA ARG A 732 -7.96 20.22 -2.63
C ARG A 732 -6.80 19.98 -3.58
N GLN A 733 -5.66 19.55 -3.02
CA GLN A 733 -4.52 19.14 -3.82
C GLN A 733 -4.83 17.78 -4.47
N LYS A 734 -5.00 17.78 -5.78
CA LYS A 734 -5.26 16.56 -6.58
C LYS A 734 -3.99 15.88 -7.10
N ARG A 735 -2.84 16.57 -7.07
CA ARG A 735 -1.55 16.06 -7.57
C ARG A 735 -0.42 16.40 -6.63
N LEU A 736 0.48 15.45 -6.43
CA LEU A 736 1.68 15.61 -5.63
C LEU A 736 2.72 16.48 -6.35
N GLY A 737 3.61 17.14 -5.59
CA GLY A 737 4.71 17.93 -6.16
C GLY A 737 5.68 17.06 -6.96
N TRP A 738 6.52 17.65 -7.82
CA TRP A 738 7.46 16.85 -8.62
C TRP A 738 8.39 16.01 -7.74
N TRP A 739 8.89 16.58 -6.64
CA TRP A 739 9.75 15.88 -5.70
C TRP A 739 9.02 14.74 -4.97
N ASP A 740 7.80 14.98 -4.48
CA ASP A 740 7.00 13.95 -3.83
C ASP A 740 6.70 12.81 -4.81
N ARG A 741 6.32 13.15 -6.05
CA ARG A 741 6.11 12.18 -7.14
C ARG A 741 7.38 11.41 -7.48
N PHE A 742 8.54 12.05 -7.41
CA PHE A 742 9.83 11.37 -7.54
C PHE A 742 10.08 10.43 -6.34
N GLN A 743 9.80 10.85 -5.10
CA GLN A 743 10.00 10.01 -3.92
C GLN A 743 9.06 8.80 -3.91
N ILE A 744 7.78 8.98 -4.25
CA ILE A 744 6.78 7.90 -4.25
C ILE A 744 6.60 7.19 -5.61
N ALA A 745 7.40 7.55 -6.63
CA ALA A 745 7.27 7.06 -8.00
C ALA A 745 5.86 7.21 -8.63
N ASP A 746 5.22 8.36 -8.42
CA ASP A 746 3.92 8.67 -9.00
C ASP A 746 4.02 9.19 -10.44
N GLY A 747 3.90 8.25 -11.39
CA GLY A 747 3.83 8.47 -12.82
C GLY A 747 5.13 8.14 -13.56
N VAL A 748 5.00 7.82 -14.85
CA VAL A 748 6.07 7.20 -15.68
C VAL A 748 7.41 7.94 -15.62
N VAL A 749 7.41 9.26 -15.79
CA VAL A 749 8.66 10.05 -15.82
C VAL A 749 9.36 10.07 -14.46
N PRO A 750 8.69 10.45 -13.34
CA PRO A 750 9.26 10.32 -12.01
C PRO A 750 9.75 8.90 -11.68
N THR A 751 8.98 7.86 -12.01
CA THR A 751 9.36 6.46 -11.79
C THR A 751 10.65 6.09 -12.53
N LEU A 752 10.77 6.47 -13.81
CA LEU A 752 11.97 6.20 -14.62
C LEU A 752 13.20 6.95 -14.11
N ALA A 753 13.06 8.25 -13.79
CA ALA A 753 14.14 9.04 -13.23
C ALA A 753 14.65 8.45 -11.91
N ARG A 754 13.71 8.05 -11.04
CA ARG A 754 14.00 7.41 -9.76
C ARG A 754 14.73 6.06 -9.96
N LEU A 755 14.27 5.23 -10.91
CA LEU A 755 14.91 3.96 -11.25
C LEU A 755 16.36 4.15 -11.72
N VAL A 756 16.62 5.14 -12.56
CA VAL A 756 17.98 5.44 -13.07
C VAL A 756 18.91 5.86 -11.93
N VAL A 757 18.47 6.78 -11.07
CA VAL A 757 19.27 7.25 -9.92
C VAL A 757 19.54 6.10 -8.94
N ALA A 758 18.51 5.34 -8.58
CA ALA A 758 18.66 4.20 -7.68
C ALA A 758 19.57 3.12 -8.28
N GLY A 759 19.34 2.75 -9.55
CA GLY A 759 20.14 1.78 -10.28
C GLY A 759 21.62 2.17 -10.36
N ALA A 760 21.92 3.44 -10.61
CA ALA A 760 23.31 3.94 -10.64
C ALA A 760 24.01 3.81 -9.28
N ILE A 761 23.32 4.16 -8.18
CA ILE A 761 23.86 4.03 -6.82
C ILE A 761 24.11 2.55 -6.47
N VAL A 762 23.13 1.67 -6.70
CA VAL A 762 23.29 0.23 -6.44
C VAL A 762 24.41 -0.35 -7.31
N GLY A 763 24.43 -0.03 -8.60
CA GLY A 763 25.48 -0.48 -9.52
C GLY A 763 26.88 -0.06 -9.09
N THR A 764 27.03 1.16 -8.57
CA THR A 764 28.31 1.66 -8.03
C THR A 764 28.74 0.85 -6.79
N VAL A 765 27.82 0.57 -5.87
CA VAL A 765 28.10 -0.25 -4.67
C VAL A 765 28.52 -1.68 -5.05
N LEU A 766 27.83 -2.30 -6.00
CA LEU A 766 28.18 -3.64 -6.50
C LEU A 766 29.54 -3.65 -7.21
N GLY A 767 29.81 -2.64 -8.04
CA GLY A 767 31.07 -2.49 -8.78
C GLY A 767 32.29 -2.32 -7.86
N LEU A 768 32.21 -1.46 -6.86
CA LEU A 768 33.28 -1.26 -5.87
C LEU A 768 33.58 -2.56 -5.08
N GLY A 769 32.56 -3.35 -4.76
CA GLY A 769 32.75 -4.66 -4.13
C GLY A 769 33.53 -5.65 -5.01
N SER A 770 33.33 -5.63 -6.32
CA SER A 770 33.98 -6.56 -7.26
C SER A 770 35.44 -6.21 -7.60
N LEU A 771 35.84 -4.94 -7.47
CA LEU A 771 37.19 -4.46 -7.82
C LEU A 771 38.23 -4.68 -6.71
N ALA A 772 37.81 -5.05 -5.49
CA ALA A 772 38.69 -5.43 -4.39
C ALA A 772 39.24 -6.86 -4.57
N GLY A 773 39.96 -7.11 -5.67
CA GLY A 773 40.78 -8.31 -5.87
C GLY A 773 42.18 -8.09 -5.30
N THR A 774 42.55 -8.85 -4.29
CA THR A 774 43.80 -8.69 -3.52
C THR A 774 45.06 -8.90 -4.37
N THR A 775 45.88 -7.86 -4.48
CA THR A 775 47.28 -7.95 -4.95
C THR A 775 48.16 -8.52 -3.83
N ALA A 776 49.01 -9.51 -4.14
CA ALA A 776 49.98 -10.06 -3.20
C ALA A 776 51.40 -9.57 -3.54
N ILE A 777 52.23 -9.35 -2.52
CA ILE A 777 53.64 -8.97 -2.70
C ILE A 777 54.49 -10.24 -2.75
N LEU A 778 55.32 -10.38 -3.78
CA LEU A 778 56.28 -11.47 -3.93
C LEU A 778 57.72 -10.94 -3.89
N SER A 779 58.49 -11.34 -2.87
CA SER A 779 59.94 -11.16 -2.81
C SER A 779 60.65 -12.32 -3.50
N VAL A 780 61.30 -12.06 -4.63
CA VAL A 780 62.16 -13.03 -5.32
C VAL A 780 63.60 -12.80 -4.89
N TYR A 781 64.23 -13.80 -4.28
CA TYR A 781 65.64 -13.78 -3.88
C TYR A 781 66.45 -14.77 -4.71
N ASN A 782 67.53 -14.29 -5.30
CA ASN A 782 68.45 -15.08 -6.10
C ASN A 782 69.71 -15.40 -5.31
N GLY A 783 69.81 -16.63 -4.77
CA GLY A 783 70.99 -17.11 -4.07
C GLY A 783 72.15 -17.52 -4.98
N LEU A 784 71.96 -17.59 -6.30
CA LEU A 784 72.98 -18.09 -7.24
C LEU A 784 73.99 -17.01 -7.62
N GLY A 785 75.19 -17.45 -7.99
CA GLY A 785 76.27 -16.65 -8.57
C GLY A 785 76.04 -16.22 -10.03
N ALA A 786 74.82 -16.37 -10.55
CA ALA A 786 74.42 -15.96 -11.88
C ALA A 786 73.10 -15.19 -11.87
N PRO A 787 72.91 -14.20 -12.77
CA PRO A 787 71.64 -13.50 -12.89
C PRO A 787 70.53 -14.43 -13.41
N VAL A 788 69.34 -14.31 -12.81
CA VAL A 788 68.18 -15.15 -13.13
C VAL A 788 67.01 -14.30 -13.59
N LYS A 789 66.29 -14.77 -14.61
CA LYS A 789 65.01 -14.21 -15.06
C LYS A 789 63.87 -15.07 -14.51
N VAL A 790 63.03 -14.48 -13.67
CA VAL A 790 61.86 -15.12 -13.07
C VAL A 790 60.59 -14.63 -13.76
N SER A 791 59.75 -15.57 -14.18
CA SER A 791 58.44 -15.34 -14.77
C SER A 791 57.34 -15.85 -13.83
N VAL A 792 56.38 -14.98 -13.51
CA VAL A 792 55.25 -15.29 -12.62
C VAL A 792 54.04 -14.44 -13.00
N ALA A 793 52.87 -15.06 -13.14
CA ALA A 793 51.60 -14.38 -13.45
C ALA A 793 51.68 -13.39 -14.64
N GLY A 794 52.45 -13.73 -15.68
CA GLY A 794 52.66 -12.89 -16.87
C GLY A 794 53.69 -11.76 -16.71
N GLN A 795 54.22 -11.53 -15.52
CA GLN A 795 55.33 -10.60 -15.28
C GLN A 795 56.68 -11.30 -15.35
N GLN A 796 57.71 -10.60 -15.83
CA GLN A 796 59.10 -11.07 -15.83
C GLN A 796 59.99 -10.10 -15.08
N VAL A 797 60.80 -10.63 -14.16
CA VAL A 797 61.76 -9.87 -13.38
C VAL A 797 63.14 -10.50 -13.48
N THR A 798 64.15 -9.70 -13.81
CA THR A 798 65.55 -10.12 -13.72
C THR A 798 66.09 -9.75 -12.35
N VAL A 799 66.69 -10.73 -11.68
CA VAL A 799 67.30 -10.60 -10.35
C VAL A 799 68.80 -10.88 -10.48
N ALA A 800 69.63 -9.95 -10.02
CA ALA A 800 71.09 -10.07 -10.06
C ALA A 800 71.60 -11.19 -9.13
N PRO A 801 72.85 -11.67 -9.28
CA PRO A 801 73.44 -12.60 -8.32
C PRO A 801 73.35 -12.07 -6.89
N PHE A 802 72.99 -12.94 -5.94
CA PHE A 802 72.88 -12.62 -4.51
C PHE A 802 71.95 -11.45 -4.14
N ALA A 803 71.03 -11.08 -5.03
CA ALA A 803 70.12 -9.95 -4.86
C ALA A 803 68.66 -10.40 -4.70
N ALA A 804 67.81 -9.48 -4.25
CA ALA A 804 66.36 -9.68 -4.19
C ALA A 804 65.61 -8.58 -4.95
N ARG A 805 64.41 -8.92 -5.42
CA ARG A 805 63.47 -7.97 -6.02
C ARG A 805 62.04 -8.27 -5.58
N GLN A 806 61.30 -7.22 -5.24
CA GLN A 806 59.89 -7.30 -4.87
C GLN A 806 59.02 -6.92 -6.07
N ILE A 807 57.95 -7.67 -6.28
CA ILE A 807 56.96 -7.41 -7.33
C ILE A 807 55.54 -7.62 -6.79
N ASP A 808 54.60 -6.80 -7.27
CA ASP A 808 53.17 -6.94 -6.99
C ASP A 808 52.55 -7.87 -8.03
N VAL A 809 52.04 -9.01 -7.58
CA VAL A 809 51.54 -10.08 -8.44
C VAL A 809 50.14 -10.52 -8.01
N ARG A 810 49.31 -10.86 -9.00
CA ARG A 810 48.04 -11.54 -8.78
C ARG A 810 48.29 -13.03 -8.90
N LEU A 811 48.33 -13.72 -7.76
CA LEU A 811 48.53 -15.16 -7.69
C LEU A 811 47.18 -15.87 -7.56
N ASP A 812 46.99 -16.91 -8.36
CA ASP A 812 45.89 -17.86 -8.28
C ASP A 812 46.41 -19.31 -8.27
N GLU A 813 45.54 -20.30 -8.03
CA GLU A 813 45.94 -21.72 -7.97
C GLU A 813 46.48 -22.26 -9.31
N ALA A 814 46.20 -21.57 -10.43
CA ALA A 814 46.72 -21.93 -11.75
C ALA A 814 48.10 -21.30 -12.05
N THR A 815 48.56 -20.37 -11.21
CA THR A 815 49.77 -19.60 -11.45
C THR A 815 51.01 -20.50 -11.42
N THR A 816 51.85 -20.36 -12.44
CA THR A 816 53.12 -21.09 -12.54
C THR A 816 54.29 -20.12 -12.39
N VAL A 817 55.25 -20.45 -11.54
CA VAL A 817 56.50 -19.70 -11.35
C VAL A 817 57.61 -20.44 -12.09
N ALA A 818 58.38 -19.73 -12.91
CA ALA A 818 59.51 -20.29 -13.65
C ALA A 818 60.75 -19.40 -13.56
N ALA A 819 61.90 -19.99 -13.25
CA ALA A 819 63.20 -19.33 -13.26
C ALA A 819 64.05 -19.85 -14.43
N ARG A 820 64.64 -18.93 -15.18
CA ARG A 820 65.52 -19.22 -16.32
C ARG A 820 66.81 -18.42 -16.23
N SER A 821 67.90 -19.01 -16.71
CA SER A 821 69.15 -18.27 -16.94
C SER A 821 68.98 -17.25 -18.08
N LEU A 822 69.92 -16.31 -18.23
CA LEU A 822 69.84 -15.28 -19.27
C LEU A 822 69.91 -15.82 -20.70
N ASP A 823 70.55 -16.98 -20.92
CA ASP A 823 70.59 -17.73 -22.17
C ASP A 823 69.34 -18.62 -22.39
N GLY A 824 68.34 -18.55 -21.50
CA GLY A 824 67.02 -19.16 -21.67
C GLY A 824 66.85 -20.58 -21.12
N ARG A 825 67.91 -21.17 -20.56
CA ARG A 825 67.86 -22.51 -19.95
C ARG A 825 66.97 -22.50 -18.71
N LEU A 826 66.12 -23.52 -18.57
CA LEU A 826 65.22 -23.65 -17.43
C LEU A 826 65.99 -24.07 -16.18
N ILE A 827 65.95 -23.24 -15.14
CA ILE A 827 66.51 -23.55 -13.82
C ILE A 827 65.50 -24.39 -13.05
N GLU A 828 64.27 -23.90 -12.93
CA GLU A 828 63.15 -24.63 -12.33
C GLU A 828 61.79 -24.04 -12.75
N GLN A 829 60.74 -24.85 -12.59
CA GLN A 829 59.35 -24.45 -12.79
C GLN A 829 58.45 -25.23 -11.83
N PHE A 830 57.55 -24.53 -11.14
CA PHE A 830 56.61 -25.13 -10.19
C PHE A 830 55.33 -24.31 -10.04
N ARG A 831 54.31 -24.91 -9.41
CA ARG A 831 53.11 -24.21 -8.93
C ARG A 831 53.26 -23.95 -7.43
N PRO A 832 53.18 -22.70 -6.96
CA PRO A 832 53.33 -22.39 -5.55
C PRO A 832 52.10 -22.83 -4.77
N GLU A 833 52.30 -23.27 -3.53
CA GLU A 833 51.21 -23.48 -2.58
C GLU A 833 50.80 -22.13 -1.98
N LEU A 834 49.54 -21.75 -2.18
CA LEU A 834 49.01 -20.46 -1.73
C LEU A 834 48.25 -20.64 -0.40
N ILE A 835 48.96 -20.44 0.70
CA ILE A 835 48.39 -20.56 2.05
C ILE A 835 47.90 -19.17 2.50
N GLY A 836 46.63 -18.87 2.24
CA GLY A 836 45.99 -17.60 2.59
C GLY A 836 46.13 -16.48 1.54
N ARG A 837 45.10 -15.64 1.39
CA ARG A 837 44.93 -14.72 0.25
C ARG A 837 45.57 -13.32 0.40
N SER A 838 46.31 -13.06 1.48
CA SER A 838 46.92 -11.74 1.77
C SER A 838 48.32 -11.82 2.41
N GLN A 839 49.15 -12.79 2.02
CA GLN A 839 50.49 -12.98 2.59
C GLN A 839 51.60 -12.40 1.69
N HIS A 840 52.72 -12.00 2.30
CA HIS A 840 53.96 -11.67 1.59
C HIS A 840 54.69 -12.97 1.29
N TYR A 841 54.73 -13.34 0.01
CA TYR A 841 55.37 -14.57 -0.46
C TYR A 841 56.86 -14.34 -0.72
N VAL A 842 57.69 -15.33 -0.41
CA VAL A 842 59.12 -15.32 -0.66
C VAL A 842 59.48 -16.50 -1.56
N TYR A 843 60.06 -16.20 -2.71
CA TYR A 843 60.60 -17.18 -3.63
C TYR A 843 62.13 -17.15 -3.59
N ASN A 844 62.72 -18.24 -3.11
CA ASN A 844 64.16 -18.46 -3.08
C ASN A 844 64.55 -19.31 -4.30
N VAL A 845 65.16 -18.68 -5.29
CA VAL A 845 65.48 -19.32 -6.58
C VAL A 845 66.34 -20.56 -6.38
N ALA A 846 65.88 -21.68 -6.91
CA ALA A 846 66.42 -23.03 -6.79
C ALA A 846 66.59 -23.56 -5.36
N GLY A 847 66.06 -22.86 -4.35
CA GLY A 847 66.45 -23.08 -2.95
C GLY A 847 67.96 -22.90 -2.77
N ALA A 848 68.59 -21.99 -3.51
CA ALA A 848 70.05 -21.88 -3.60
C ALA A 848 70.71 -21.25 -2.38
N ALA A 849 69.96 -20.69 -1.43
CA ALA A 849 70.55 -20.04 -0.26
C ALA A 849 69.72 -20.29 1.00
N PRO A 850 70.36 -20.44 2.17
CA PRO A 850 69.66 -20.49 3.43
C PRO A 850 69.08 -19.13 3.77
N LEU A 851 67.87 -19.15 4.32
CA LEU A 851 67.15 -17.97 4.80
C LEU A 851 67.24 -17.89 6.32
N VAL A 852 67.49 -16.69 6.84
CA VAL A 852 67.62 -16.42 8.27
C VAL A 852 66.71 -15.27 8.63
N GLU A 853 65.83 -15.51 9.59
CA GLU A 853 65.02 -14.47 10.21
C GLU A 853 65.69 -14.03 11.52
N TRP A 854 66.08 -12.77 11.60
CA TRP A 854 66.72 -12.20 12.78
C TRP A 854 66.07 -10.88 13.16
N THR A 855 66.33 -10.40 14.37
CA THR A 855 65.70 -9.20 14.90
C THR A 855 66.71 -8.07 15.01
N ALA A 856 66.52 -7.00 14.24
CA ALA A 856 67.25 -5.75 14.44
C ALA A 856 66.67 -5.02 15.65
N VAL A 857 67.51 -4.71 16.61
CA VAL A 857 67.12 -4.13 17.91
C VAL A 857 67.56 -2.68 17.97
N TYR A 858 66.68 -1.82 18.46
CA TYR A 858 66.93 -0.40 18.64
C TYR A 858 66.58 0.02 20.06
N GLY A 859 67.47 0.78 20.72
CA GLY A 859 67.26 1.27 22.08
C GLY A 859 67.28 0.13 23.11
N SER A 860 66.37 0.17 24.08
CA SER A 860 66.32 -0.77 25.22
C SER A 860 65.65 -2.12 24.92
N ALA A 861 65.38 -2.44 23.65
CA ALA A 861 64.71 -3.68 23.28
C ALA A 861 65.65 -4.91 23.44
N THR A 862 65.07 -6.08 23.69
CA THR A 862 65.83 -7.33 23.88
C THR A 862 66.03 -8.05 22.54
N GLU A 863 67.27 -8.46 22.27
CA GLU A 863 67.61 -9.27 21.11
C GLU A 863 67.02 -10.66 21.20
N ARG A 864 66.49 -11.15 20.08
CA ARG A 864 65.98 -12.52 19.95
C ARG A 864 66.96 -13.33 19.13
N PRO A 865 67.22 -14.60 19.50
CA PRO A 865 68.12 -15.45 18.74
C PRO A 865 67.61 -15.61 17.29
N PRO A 866 68.51 -15.62 16.30
CA PRO A 866 68.14 -15.78 14.90
C PRO A 866 67.51 -17.16 14.66
N ARG A 867 66.47 -17.18 13.83
CA ARG A 867 65.78 -18.39 13.38
C ARG A 867 66.28 -18.75 11.99
N PHE A 868 66.98 -19.87 11.91
CA PHE A 868 67.45 -20.45 10.65
C PHE A 868 66.32 -21.26 10.00
N LEU A 869 65.93 -20.87 8.78
CA LEU A 869 64.78 -21.45 8.07
C LEU A 869 65.19 -22.55 7.08
N GLY A 870 66.48 -22.88 6.99
CA GLY A 870 67.01 -23.75 5.94
C GLY A 870 66.99 -23.04 4.58
N ALA A 871 66.93 -23.79 3.49
CA ALA A 871 66.89 -23.26 2.12
C ALA A 871 65.55 -23.52 1.40
N PRO A 872 64.40 -23.11 1.97
CA PRO A 872 63.11 -23.45 1.40
C PRO A 872 62.89 -22.68 0.10
N ARG A 873 62.35 -23.37 -0.91
CA ARG A 873 62.07 -22.77 -2.23
C ARG A 873 60.98 -21.70 -2.17
N TRP A 874 59.92 -21.94 -1.42
CA TRP A 874 58.74 -21.06 -1.35
C TRP A 874 58.23 -21.01 0.09
N ILE A 875 58.13 -19.81 0.66
CA ILE A 875 57.61 -19.62 2.02
C ILE A 875 56.74 -18.36 2.08
N THR A 876 55.99 -18.24 3.16
CA THR A 876 55.39 -16.97 3.56
C THR A 876 56.15 -16.40 4.76
N SER A 877 56.27 -15.09 4.81
CA SER A 877 56.97 -14.41 5.92
C SER A 877 56.22 -13.14 6.32
N SER A 878 56.35 -12.81 7.61
CA SER A 878 55.81 -11.59 8.22
C SER A 878 56.92 -10.62 8.63
N ALA A 879 58.11 -10.77 8.05
CA ALA A 879 59.24 -9.88 8.29
C ALA A 879 58.90 -8.42 7.93
N ASP A 880 59.53 -7.48 8.61
CA ASP A 880 59.38 -6.05 8.32
C ASP A 880 60.33 -5.59 7.21
N VAL A 881 61.47 -6.26 7.06
CA VAL A 881 62.52 -5.95 6.07
C VAL A 881 62.92 -7.24 5.36
N PHE A 882 62.93 -7.22 4.03
CA PHE A 882 63.27 -8.38 3.20
C PHE A 882 64.53 -8.11 2.39
N PHE A 883 65.57 -8.91 2.61
CA PHE A 883 66.82 -8.94 1.84
C PHE A 883 67.51 -7.58 1.67
N LYS A 884 67.36 -6.71 2.67
CA LYS A 884 67.95 -5.37 2.75
C LYS A 884 68.44 -5.11 4.15
N GLU A 885 69.38 -4.19 4.29
CA GLU A 885 69.77 -3.71 5.60
C GLU A 885 68.57 -3.03 6.30
N PRO A 886 68.33 -3.33 7.59
CA PRO A 886 67.33 -2.61 8.35
C PRO A 886 67.77 -1.15 8.56
N PRO A 887 66.83 -0.22 8.79
CA PRO A 887 67.15 1.20 8.94
C PRO A 887 68.16 1.45 10.08
N LYS A 888 69.06 2.43 9.92
CA LYS A 888 70.10 2.72 10.95
C LYS A 888 69.53 3.28 12.27
N SER A 889 68.34 3.85 12.24
CA SER A 889 67.62 4.33 13.43
C SER A 889 66.11 4.32 13.21
N VAL A 890 65.34 4.23 14.30
CA VAL A 890 63.87 4.26 14.29
C VAL A 890 63.36 5.20 15.39
N LYS A 891 62.32 6.00 15.11
CA LYS A 891 61.66 6.86 16.10
C LYS A 891 60.53 6.10 16.77
N THR A 892 60.54 6.02 18.11
CA THR A 892 59.55 5.26 18.89
C THR A 892 59.19 6.03 20.16
N LYS A 893 57.97 5.85 20.67
CA LYS A 893 57.52 6.49 21.92
C LYS A 893 57.95 5.73 23.19
N SER A 894 58.40 4.48 23.05
CA SER A 894 58.62 3.51 24.13
C SER A 894 60.08 3.27 24.49
N GLY A 895 61.04 4.04 23.96
CA GLY A 895 62.47 3.92 24.27
C GLY A 895 63.20 2.73 23.61
N GLY A 896 62.46 1.76 23.04
CA GLY A 896 63.00 0.65 22.27
C GLY A 896 62.04 0.15 21.20
N ALA A 897 62.58 -0.44 20.12
CA ALA A 897 61.83 -1.14 19.08
C ALA A 897 62.65 -2.29 18.48
N THR A 898 61.94 -3.20 17.83
CA THR A 898 62.52 -4.27 17.03
C THR A 898 61.97 -4.24 15.60
N ARG A 899 62.77 -4.77 14.67
CA ARG A 899 62.36 -5.06 13.28
C ARG A 899 62.78 -6.48 12.94
N ARG A 900 61.87 -7.30 12.43
CA ARG A 900 62.18 -8.63 11.89
C ARG A 900 62.75 -8.47 10.49
N VAL A 901 63.95 -9.00 10.29
CA VAL A 901 64.68 -8.94 9.03
C VAL A 901 64.81 -10.36 8.50
N LEU A 902 64.36 -10.56 7.26
CA LEU A 902 64.63 -11.77 6.52
C LEU A 902 65.84 -11.55 5.62
N SER A 903 66.92 -12.29 5.86
CA SER A 903 68.15 -12.25 5.07
C SER A 903 68.39 -13.59 4.38
N GLY A 904 69.04 -13.56 3.23
CA GLY A 904 69.61 -14.74 2.60
C GLY A 904 71.13 -14.68 2.67
N ALA A 905 71.78 -15.82 2.78
CA ALA A 905 73.24 -15.92 2.94
C ALA A 905 73.93 -16.56 1.73
N GLY A 906 73.42 -16.35 0.51
CA GLY A 906 73.97 -16.98 -0.70
C GLY A 906 75.35 -16.47 -1.13
N ASP A 907 75.74 -15.28 -0.67
CA ASP A 907 77.02 -14.60 -0.98
C ASP A 907 78.20 -15.03 -0.09
N ARG A 908 77.97 -15.90 0.88
CA ARG A 908 78.99 -16.37 1.84
C ARG A 908 79.80 -17.55 1.31
N ALA A 909 80.90 -17.87 2.00
CA ALA A 909 81.72 -19.03 1.68
C ALA A 909 80.92 -20.35 1.82
N PRO A 910 81.14 -21.37 0.97
CA PRO A 910 80.35 -22.60 0.96
C PRO A 910 80.30 -23.33 2.30
N SER A 911 81.38 -23.31 3.08
CA SER A 911 81.41 -23.87 4.43
C SER A 911 80.40 -23.20 5.35
N GLU A 912 80.36 -21.86 5.36
CA GLU A 912 79.42 -21.06 6.14
C GLU A 912 77.97 -21.27 5.69
N VAL A 913 77.73 -21.27 4.38
CA VAL A 913 76.39 -21.53 3.81
C VAL A 913 75.87 -22.89 4.26
N LEU A 914 76.71 -23.93 4.20
CA LEU A 914 76.33 -25.29 4.55
C LEU A 914 76.16 -25.52 6.06
N GLU A 915 76.83 -24.75 6.92
CA GLU A 915 76.63 -24.78 8.38
C GLU A 915 75.24 -24.26 8.79
N LEU A 916 74.67 -23.33 8.02
CA LEU A 916 73.34 -22.76 8.28
C LEU A 916 72.19 -23.72 7.95
N ILE A 917 72.48 -24.84 7.28
CA ILE A 917 71.50 -25.80 6.80
C ILE A 917 71.64 -27.12 7.56
N LYS A 918 70.67 -27.43 8.41
CA LYS A 918 70.67 -28.68 9.19
C LYS A 918 70.22 -29.90 8.37
N ASN A 919 69.39 -29.68 7.35
CA ASN A 919 68.81 -30.75 6.53
C ASN A 919 69.78 -31.16 5.41
N GLU A 920 70.18 -32.43 5.39
CA GLU A 920 71.13 -32.96 4.40
C GLU A 920 70.61 -32.90 2.95
N ALA A 921 69.29 -33.07 2.75
CA ALA A 921 68.68 -32.96 1.42
C ALA A 921 68.78 -31.53 0.87
N GLU A 922 68.54 -30.53 1.72
CA GLU A 922 68.68 -29.11 1.36
C GLU A 922 70.15 -28.74 1.11
N ARG A 923 71.09 -29.29 1.90
CA ARG A 923 72.54 -29.11 1.65
C ARG A 923 72.92 -29.62 0.27
N ASN A 924 72.47 -30.82 -0.10
CA ASN A 924 72.71 -31.37 -1.43
C ASN A 924 72.07 -30.53 -2.54
N GLN A 925 70.85 -30.05 -2.32
CA GLN A 925 70.16 -29.17 -3.27
C GLN A 925 70.94 -27.88 -3.54
N VAL A 926 71.43 -27.22 -2.48
CA VAL A 926 72.21 -25.98 -2.58
C VAL A 926 73.54 -26.22 -3.30
N ILE A 927 74.27 -27.29 -2.95
CA ILE A 927 75.53 -27.68 -3.61
C ILE A 927 75.31 -27.87 -5.12
N VAL A 928 74.28 -28.64 -5.50
CA VAL A 928 73.96 -28.91 -6.91
C VAL A 928 73.51 -27.65 -7.63
N ALA A 929 72.74 -26.78 -6.98
CA ALA A 929 72.28 -25.52 -7.56
C ALA A 929 73.46 -24.61 -7.91
N HIS A 930 74.39 -24.39 -6.98
CA HIS A 930 75.59 -23.58 -7.21
C HIS A 930 76.52 -24.23 -8.24
N ALA A 931 76.84 -25.52 -8.11
CA ALA A 931 77.74 -26.20 -9.05
C ALA A 931 77.24 -26.18 -10.50
N LYS A 932 75.91 -26.18 -10.70
CA LYS A 932 75.28 -26.22 -12.02
C LYS A 932 75.05 -24.83 -12.64
N TRP A 933 74.75 -23.82 -11.82
CA TRP A 933 74.23 -22.54 -12.32
C TRP A 933 75.11 -21.33 -12.03
N ASP A 934 76.09 -21.43 -11.13
CA ASP A 934 77.03 -20.34 -10.89
C ASP A 934 77.94 -20.14 -12.09
N ARG A 935 78.28 -18.88 -12.37
CA ARG A 935 79.29 -18.57 -13.39
C ARG A 935 80.67 -18.91 -12.85
N GLN A 936 81.59 -19.30 -13.74
CA GLN A 936 82.98 -19.62 -13.36
C GLN A 936 83.70 -18.49 -12.62
N ASN A 937 83.30 -17.23 -12.84
CA ASN A 937 83.85 -16.06 -12.18
C ASN A 937 83.02 -15.57 -10.97
N ALA A 938 82.00 -16.33 -10.55
CA ALA A 938 81.24 -15.99 -9.35
C ALA A 938 82.07 -16.31 -8.09
N PRO A 939 81.88 -15.54 -6.99
CA PRO A 939 82.48 -15.85 -5.70
C PRO A 939 82.24 -17.32 -5.32
N HIS A 940 83.30 -18.01 -4.91
CA HIS A 940 83.25 -19.41 -4.45
C HIS A 940 82.76 -20.47 -5.46
N ALA A 941 82.61 -20.15 -6.75
CA ALA A 941 82.14 -21.11 -7.75
C ALA A 941 83.05 -22.35 -7.89
N ALA A 942 84.38 -22.16 -7.82
CA ALA A 942 85.35 -23.25 -7.85
C ALA A 942 85.25 -24.15 -6.59
N GLU A 943 84.97 -23.57 -5.44
CA GLU A 943 84.77 -24.30 -4.18
C GLU A 943 83.47 -25.11 -4.20
N TRP A 944 82.37 -24.54 -4.70
CA TRP A 944 81.11 -25.27 -4.90
C TRP A 944 81.26 -26.44 -5.87
N GLN A 945 82.02 -26.27 -6.96
CA GLN A 945 82.33 -27.36 -7.90
C GLN A 945 83.17 -28.46 -7.24
N ALA A 946 84.17 -28.11 -6.44
CA ALA A 946 84.99 -29.08 -5.70
C ALA A 946 84.16 -29.84 -4.65
N ILE A 947 83.24 -29.17 -3.95
CA ILE A 947 82.33 -29.80 -2.99
C ILE A 947 81.33 -30.73 -3.70
N ALA A 948 80.83 -30.36 -4.87
CA ALA A 948 79.97 -31.23 -5.68
C ALA A 948 80.71 -32.48 -6.20
N GLN A 949 81.97 -32.33 -6.64
CA GLN A 949 82.79 -33.44 -7.14
C GLN A 949 83.21 -34.42 -6.05
N SER A 950 83.44 -33.96 -4.82
CA SER A 950 83.80 -34.83 -3.69
C SER A 950 82.61 -35.64 -3.11
N ARG A 951 81.39 -35.40 -3.59
CA ARG A 951 80.16 -36.09 -3.18
C ARG A 951 79.58 -37.02 -4.26
N GLN A 952 80.12 -37.01 -5.47
CA GLN A 952 79.85 -38.01 -6.51
C GLN A 952 80.68 -39.26 -6.25
#